data_AF-A0A377G916-F1
#
_entry.id   AF-A0A377G916-F1
#
_cell.length_a   1.000
_cell.length_b   1.000
_cell.length_c   1.000
_cell.angle_alpha   90.00
_cell.angle_beta   90.00
_cell.angle_gamma   90.00
#
_symmetry.space_group_name_H-M   'P 1'
#
loop_
_entity.id
_entity.type
_entity.pdbx_description
1 polymer ?
#
loop_
_entity_poly.entity_id
_entity_poly.type
_entity_poly.pdbx_seq_one_letter_code
_entity_poly.pdbx_strand_id
1 'polypeptide(L)'
;MKKKHDDNVNSSNSIPPMFQYVWVGGEIRPEYLSTILKISAAAFRSGFEETIIWTDNDEYINEPLRRSDLKSLANKYNSSRKKNTTVENMHHQSAHQSDSKLPLSAETLDIPMHAGNFHIKIKNINELLDRLKTDPIFPDKETNAYIYNLLRESIGNRNLAAVSDLIRYCSLYYDGGYYLDTDLQPTVDSTTRLVPDKPPLGMIGHIRQQNYPEDKLRIAYLMKMPLPLEVDGNNDAFGVVPRHPILRVAIQKMLAAYAKQDVEPIILKDISAEKIGDRIKDVLTPFERNFVSQLKKDKATQTEFIKSLLNQCFELRLLDNVNFNEMELKNSSHRTPSSVAKDKQKTLHSIEHLITEYTKQLKIDNFTHEDIKQLSKKLIQYVQEEIKIHQETYNLGYEGATEMDAKRYPFAVKDTNNRNKRRHNTCEASINSFCEAIEAFLVHKEPNGASPYTDEELATFSPEKLTKSHFAANVKTIQAPGDYEVAVKLAGCEVTIKCDKTWLHNTKSKVSYDENALPAKKKTGDFFASSKNEGKKTIEQNDTDSRQEALTIPDKNKLTMSIMKIPLNEREENILAVYTVLKNDELLRNSDSSVPAIIRTIRDIVVNIDPSKEENISNAIIEIKRKIAENKDNNYNKNADDIIKAFAKPSCCDFQKIRAALTANPIMDEIMKPVTVGRQQL
;
A
#
# COMPACT_ATOMS: atom_id res chain seq x y z
N MET A 1 25.63 -50.63 -11.21
CA MET A 1 24.37 -49.92 -11.48
C MET A 1 24.29 -48.71 -10.56
N LYS A 2 24.69 -47.53 -11.06
CA LYS A 2 24.54 -46.24 -10.35
C LYS A 2 23.11 -45.74 -10.59
N LYS A 3 22.35 -45.53 -9.52
CA LYS A 3 21.06 -44.82 -9.59
C LYS A 3 21.37 -43.34 -9.85
N LYS A 4 20.84 -42.82 -10.96
CA LYS A 4 20.77 -41.39 -11.26
C LYS A 4 20.13 -40.69 -10.06
N HIS A 5 20.84 -39.72 -9.49
CA HIS A 5 20.21 -38.59 -8.84
C HIS A 5 19.60 -37.77 -9.99
N ASP A 6 18.26 -37.76 -10.06
CA ASP A 6 17.57 -36.77 -10.87
C ASP A 6 17.77 -35.40 -10.22
N ASP A 7 18.25 -34.47 -11.02
CA ASP A 7 18.38 -33.05 -10.76
C ASP A 7 17.00 -32.47 -10.42
N ASN A 8 16.75 -32.20 -9.14
CA ASN A 8 15.64 -31.36 -8.71
C ASN A 8 16.22 -30.03 -8.19
N VAL A 9 16.70 -29.22 -9.12
CA VAL A 9 17.18 -27.85 -8.89
C VAL A 9 16.11 -26.87 -9.37
N ASN A 10 15.53 -26.14 -8.41
CA ASN A 10 14.85 -24.83 -8.52
C ASN A 10 13.86 -24.58 -9.67
N SER A 11 12.57 -24.85 -9.44
CA SER A 11 11.50 -23.93 -9.83
C SER A 11 11.38 -22.87 -8.72
N SER A 12 11.59 -21.56 -8.88
CA SER A 12 11.30 -20.71 -10.04
C SER A 12 12.18 -19.43 -10.05
N ASN A 13 13.18 -19.37 -10.95
CA ASN A 13 13.83 -18.09 -11.30
C ASN A 13 13.05 -17.32 -12.40
N SER A 14 11.77 -17.67 -12.61
CA SER A 14 10.92 -16.99 -13.56
C SER A 14 10.25 -15.81 -12.86
N ILE A 15 10.27 -14.64 -13.50
CA ILE A 15 9.51 -13.50 -13.01
C ILE A 15 8.01 -13.86 -13.08
N PRO A 16 7.21 -13.58 -12.03
CA PRO A 16 5.78 -13.86 -12.04
C PRO A 16 5.06 -13.28 -13.28
N PRO A 17 4.11 -14.02 -13.88
CA PRO A 17 3.40 -13.59 -15.07
C PRO A 17 2.30 -12.58 -14.73
N MET A 18 2.68 -11.40 -14.24
CA MET A 18 1.76 -10.31 -13.90
C MET A 18 2.38 -8.94 -14.19
N PHE A 19 1.56 -7.99 -14.62
CA PHE A 19 1.96 -6.58 -14.76
C PHE A 19 1.41 -5.76 -13.60
N GLN A 20 2.21 -4.80 -13.14
CA GLN A 20 1.85 -3.86 -12.09
C GLN A 20 2.03 -2.43 -12.57
N TYR A 21 1.06 -1.59 -12.23
CA TYR A 21 1.06 -0.14 -12.45
C TYR A 21 0.75 0.56 -11.13
N VAL A 22 1.17 1.81 -11.01
CA VAL A 22 0.76 2.69 -9.90
C VAL A 22 0.18 3.97 -10.48
N TRP A 23 -1.02 4.33 -10.04
CA TRP A 23 -1.67 5.58 -10.39
C TRP A 23 -2.38 6.14 -9.17
N VAL A 24 -1.97 7.32 -8.69
CA VAL A 24 -2.46 7.91 -7.43
C VAL A 24 -2.74 9.39 -7.59
N GLY A 25 -3.64 9.93 -6.77
CA GLY A 25 -3.82 11.38 -6.60
C GLY A 25 -4.70 12.07 -7.65
N GLY A 26 -5.46 11.33 -8.44
CA GLY A 26 -6.42 11.88 -9.41
C GLY A 26 -6.90 10.83 -10.41
N GLU A 27 -7.89 11.18 -11.25
CA GLU A 27 -8.38 10.30 -12.30
C GLU A 27 -7.28 9.93 -13.31
N ILE A 28 -7.25 8.67 -13.74
CA ILE A 28 -6.29 8.23 -14.77
C ILE A 28 -6.64 8.83 -16.12
N ARG A 29 -5.61 9.30 -16.82
CA ARG A 29 -5.81 9.82 -18.17
C ARG A 29 -6.26 8.71 -19.12
N PRO A 30 -7.27 8.97 -19.98
CA PRO A 30 -7.78 7.97 -20.91
C PRO A 30 -6.71 7.33 -21.80
N GLU A 31 -5.69 8.08 -22.22
CA GLU A 31 -4.61 7.57 -23.06
C GLU A 31 -3.75 6.49 -22.37
N TYR A 32 -3.41 6.67 -21.09
CA TYR A 32 -2.66 5.67 -20.33
C TYR A 32 -3.51 4.45 -20.05
N LEU A 33 -4.76 4.67 -19.63
CA LEU A 33 -5.71 3.60 -19.40
C LEU A 33 -5.94 2.76 -20.67
N SER A 34 -6.03 3.39 -21.85
CA SER A 34 -6.13 2.69 -23.14
C SER A 34 -4.93 1.76 -23.38
N THR A 35 -3.72 2.20 -23.02
CA THR A 35 -2.50 1.40 -23.16
C THR A 35 -2.47 0.24 -22.17
N ILE A 36 -2.86 0.46 -20.91
CA ILE A 36 -2.98 -0.59 -19.89
C ILE A 36 -4.04 -1.63 -20.29
N LEU A 37 -5.15 -1.21 -20.89
CA LEU A 37 -6.18 -2.13 -21.39
C LEU A 37 -5.65 -3.05 -22.49
N LYS A 38 -4.82 -2.53 -23.41
CA LYS A 38 -4.23 -3.35 -24.49
C LYS A 38 -3.27 -4.41 -23.94
N ILE A 39 -2.40 -4.03 -23.01
CA ILE A 39 -1.43 -4.97 -22.44
C ILE A 39 -2.12 -5.99 -21.53
N SER A 40 -3.13 -5.58 -20.77
CA SER A 40 -3.93 -6.50 -19.95
C SER A 40 -4.64 -7.55 -20.82
N ALA A 41 -5.20 -7.14 -21.96
CA ALA A 41 -5.79 -8.07 -22.92
C ALA A 41 -4.73 -9.03 -23.51
N ALA A 42 -3.53 -8.55 -23.82
CA ALA A 42 -2.44 -9.39 -24.31
C ALA A 42 -1.92 -10.36 -23.24
N ALA A 43 -1.82 -9.90 -21.99
CA ALA A 43 -1.44 -10.69 -20.83
C ALA A 43 -2.43 -11.83 -20.59
N PHE A 44 -3.73 -11.53 -20.55
CA PHE A 44 -4.77 -12.54 -20.39
C PHE A 44 -4.72 -13.61 -21.49
N ARG A 45 -4.57 -13.21 -22.77
CA ARG A 45 -4.40 -14.15 -23.88
C ARG A 45 -3.14 -15.01 -23.79
N SER A 46 -2.14 -14.55 -23.05
CA SER A 46 -0.85 -15.22 -22.88
C SER A 46 -0.78 -16.04 -21.58
N GLY A 47 -1.88 -16.15 -20.83
CA GLY A 47 -1.95 -16.91 -19.58
C GLY A 47 -1.30 -16.20 -18.39
N PHE A 48 -1.14 -14.88 -18.45
CA PHE A 48 -0.75 -14.09 -17.28
C PHE A 48 -1.94 -13.99 -16.32
N GLU A 49 -1.66 -14.06 -15.03
CA GLU A 49 -2.69 -14.18 -13.99
C GLU A 49 -3.48 -12.89 -13.82
N GLU A 50 -2.78 -11.76 -13.67
CA GLU A 50 -3.39 -10.48 -13.36
C GLU A 50 -2.64 -9.30 -14.00
N THR A 51 -3.38 -8.22 -14.30
CA THR A 51 -2.82 -6.87 -14.44
C THR A 51 -3.30 -6.05 -13.25
N ILE A 52 -2.38 -5.56 -12.43
CA ILE A 52 -2.69 -4.84 -11.19
C ILE A 52 -2.47 -3.35 -11.40
N ILE A 53 -3.43 -2.53 -10.98
CA ILE A 53 -3.26 -1.09 -10.82
C ILE A 53 -3.40 -0.76 -9.35
N TRP A 54 -2.32 -0.28 -8.73
CA TRP A 54 -2.34 0.26 -7.38
C TRP A 54 -2.81 1.72 -7.40
N THR A 55 -3.82 2.04 -6.60
CA THR A 55 -4.40 3.38 -6.50
C THR A 55 -4.77 3.75 -5.06
N ASP A 56 -4.87 5.04 -4.77
CA ASP A 56 -5.42 5.56 -3.52
C ASP A 56 -6.96 5.62 -3.53
N ASN A 57 -7.57 5.64 -4.71
CA ASN A 57 -9.02 5.59 -4.89
C ASN A 57 -9.41 4.85 -6.17
N ASP A 58 -10.24 3.83 -6.05
CA ASP A 58 -10.63 2.97 -7.17
C ASP A 58 -11.46 3.72 -8.23
N GLU A 59 -12.20 4.75 -7.82
CA GLU A 59 -12.97 5.60 -8.75
C GLU A 59 -12.06 6.32 -9.74
N TYR A 60 -10.78 6.56 -9.41
CA TYR A 60 -9.82 7.14 -10.35
C TYR A 60 -9.56 6.28 -11.58
N ILE A 61 -9.81 4.98 -11.48
CA ILE A 61 -9.68 4.05 -12.59
C ILE A 61 -11.05 3.76 -13.19
N ASN A 62 -12.08 3.57 -12.35
CA ASN A 62 -13.41 3.17 -12.82
C ASN A 62 -14.18 4.30 -13.51
N GLU A 63 -14.10 5.56 -13.05
CA GLU A 63 -14.83 6.67 -13.67
C GLU A 63 -14.39 6.94 -15.13
N PRO A 64 -13.08 7.00 -15.45
CA PRO A 64 -12.64 7.05 -16.84
C PRO A 64 -13.09 5.84 -17.68
N LEU A 65 -13.19 4.65 -17.10
CA LEU A 65 -13.72 3.47 -17.80
C LEU A 65 -15.21 3.62 -18.14
N ARG A 66 -16.04 4.09 -17.20
CA ARG A 66 -17.48 4.31 -17.42
C ARG A 66 -17.75 5.33 -18.53
N ARG A 67 -16.91 6.38 -18.60
CA ARG A 67 -16.98 7.43 -19.63
C ARG A 67 -16.38 7.04 -20.98
N SER A 68 -15.63 5.96 -21.05
CA SER A 68 -14.95 5.55 -22.29
C SER A 68 -15.95 5.15 -23.38
N ASP A 69 -15.73 5.61 -24.61
CA ASP A 69 -16.60 5.32 -25.76
C ASP A 69 -16.54 3.82 -26.11
N LEU A 70 -17.68 3.14 -25.98
CA LEU A 70 -17.81 1.71 -26.25
C LEU A 70 -17.41 1.35 -27.68
N LYS A 71 -17.54 2.26 -28.66
CA LYS A 71 -17.12 1.99 -30.05
C LYS A 71 -15.60 1.92 -30.19
N SER A 72 -14.87 2.68 -29.38
CA SER A 72 -13.40 2.64 -29.33
C SER A 72 -12.87 1.36 -28.65
N LEU A 73 -13.65 0.80 -27.72
CA LEU A 73 -13.37 -0.43 -26.97
C LEU A 73 -13.81 -1.71 -27.69
N ALA A 74 -15.02 -1.74 -28.27
CA ALA A 74 -15.66 -2.93 -28.85
C ALA A 74 -15.00 -3.41 -30.17
N ASN A 75 -14.46 -2.49 -30.97
CA ASN A 75 -13.73 -2.84 -32.20
C ASN A 75 -12.43 -3.62 -31.93
N LYS A 76 -11.93 -3.64 -30.68
CA LYS A 76 -10.74 -4.41 -30.27
C LYS A 76 -11.05 -5.70 -29.52
N TYR A 77 -12.22 -5.84 -28.92
CA TYR A 77 -12.57 -7.01 -28.10
C TYR A 77 -13.38 -8.08 -28.87
N ASN A 78 -14.14 -7.69 -29.90
CA ASN A 78 -15.05 -8.61 -30.60
C ASN A 78 -14.46 -9.32 -31.84
N SER A 79 -13.21 -9.04 -32.23
CA SER A 79 -12.59 -9.70 -33.40
C SER A 79 -12.20 -11.17 -33.15
N SER A 80 -12.26 -11.65 -31.91
CA SER A 80 -11.88 -13.01 -31.53
C SER A 80 -13.05 -14.01 -31.47
N ARG A 81 -14.30 -13.60 -31.75
CA ARG A 81 -15.48 -14.48 -31.58
C ARG A 81 -16.37 -14.73 -32.80
N LYS A 82 -15.98 -14.32 -34.01
CA LYS A 82 -16.72 -14.72 -35.24
C LYS A 82 -15.83 -15.43 -36.24
N LYS A 83 -15.77 -16.76 -36.12
CA LYS A 83 -15.70 -17.65 -37.29
C LYS A 83 -17.08 -18.27 -37.49
N ASN A 84 -17.50 -18.27 -38.76
CA ASN A 84 -18.61 -18.99 -39.36
C ASN A 84 -20.01 -18.39 -39.20
N THR A 85 -20.38 -17.50 -40.13
CA THR A 85 -21.53 -17.77 -41.01
C THR A 85 -21.50 -16.82 -42.21
N THR A 86 -21.35 -17.42 -43.38
CA THR A 86 -21.58 -16.84 -44.70
C THR A 86 -23.08 -16.60 -44.86
N VAL A 87 -23.52 -15.35 -45.05
CA VAL A 87 -24.69 -15.02 -45.89
C VAL A 87 -24.46 -13.62 -46.47
N GLU A 88 -24.24 -13.58 -47.78
CA GLU A 88 -24.45 -12.40 -48.62
C GLU A 88 -25.94 -12.04 -48.65
N ASN A 89 -26.29 -10.77 -48.50
CA ASN A 89 -27.06 -10.07 -49.53
C ASN A 89 -27.25 -8.57 -49.25
N MET A 90 -27.18 -7.83 -50.37
CA MET A 90 -27.33 -6.39 -50.54
C MET A 90 -28.75 -5.91 -50.25
N HIS A 91 -28.91 -4.68 -49.76
CA HIS A 91 -29.78 -3.67 -50.39
C HIS A 91 -29.48 -2.24 -49.92
N HIS A 92 -29.67 -1.32 -50.85
CA HIS A 92 -29.28 0.09 -50.90
C HIS A 92 -30.39 1.03 -50.38
N GLN A 93 -29.98 2.27 -50.08
CA GLN A 93 -30.78 3.52 -49.92
C GLN A 93 -31.52 3.71 -48.57
N SER A 94 -31.55 4.89 -47.93
CA SER A 94 -31.43 6.28 -48.42
C SER A 94 -30.83 7.23 -47.36
N ALA A 95 -30.46 8.42 -47.82
CA ALA A 95 -29.78 9.50 -47.09
C ALA A 95 -30.72 10.42 -46.29
N HIS A 96 -30.10 11.22 -45.43
CA HIS A 96 -30.59 12.38 -44.67
C HIS A 96 -31.27 12.14 -43.31
N GLN A 97 -30.45 12.17 -42.25
CA GLN A 97 -30.71 13.08 -41.12
C GLN A 97 -29.40 13.41 -40.38
N SER A 98 -29.24 14.71 -40.14
CA SER A 98 -28.07 15.40 -39.59
C SER A 98 -27.82 15.12 -38.11
N ASP A 99 -26.55 14.85 -37.80
CA ASP A 99 -25.78 15.40 -36.68
C ASP A 99 -26.47 15.62 -35.33
N SER A 100 -26.50 14.54 -34.53
CA SER A 100 -26.13 14.60 -33.10
C SER A 100 -25.72 13.20 -32.62
N LYS A 101 -24.61 12.65 -33.11
CA LYS A 101 -24.06 11.41 -32.54
C LYS A 101 -23.38 11.74 -31.21
N LEU A 102 -24.16 11.82 -30.14
CA LEU A 102 -23.65 11.64 -28.79
C LEU A 102 -22.81 10.35 -28.78
N PRO A 103 -21.56 10.38 -28.28
CA PRO A 103 -20.76 9.17 -28.13
C PRO A 103 -21.54 8.19 -27.23
N LEU A 104 -21.68 6.95 -27.69
CA LEU A 104 -22.31 5.89 -26.92
C LEU A 104 -21.30 5.43 -25.85
N SER A 105 -21.28 6.13 -24.72
CA SER A 105 -20.51 5.73 -23.54
C SER A 105 -21.22 4.58 -22.82
N ALA A 106 -20.49 3.84 -21.99
CA ALA A 106 -21.09 2.81 -21.15
C ALA A 106 -22.10 3.38 -20.16
N GLU A 107 -21.81 4.56 -19.64
CA GLU A 107 -22.71 5.34 -18.77
C GLU A 107 -24.03 5.70 -19.45
N THR A 108 -24.02 6.12 -20.73
CA THR A 108 -25.27 6.44 -21.46
C THR A 108 -26.08 5.21 -21.85
N LEU A 109 -25.50 4.02 -21.78
CA LEU A 109 -26.13 2.76 -22.12
C LEU A 109 -26.41 1.86 -20.90
N ASP A 110 -26.16 2.36 -19.68
CA ASP A 110 -26.29 1.62 -18.42
C ASP A 110 -25.53 0.27 -18.44
N ILE A 111 -24.39 0.24 -19.13
CA ILE A 111 -23.53 -0.95 -19.19
C ILE A 111 -22.55 -0.88 -18.01
N PRO A 112 -22.57 -1.85 -17.07
CA PRO A 112 -21.66 -1.84 -15.93
C PRO A 112 -20.23 -2.14 -16.38
N MET A 113 -19.47 -1.09 -16.69
CA MET A 113 -18.04 -1.16 -16.98
C MET A 113 -17.22 -0.88 -15.73
N HIS A 114 -16.39 -1.84 -15.35
CA HIS A 114 -15.40 -1.74 -14.29
C HIS A 114 -14.11 -2.45 -14.70
N ALA A 115 -13.00 -2.15 -14.03
CA ALA A 115 -11.67 -2.70 -14.37
C ALA A 115 -11.64 -4.25 -14.46
N GLY A 116 -12.43 -4.93 -13.61
CA GLY A 116 -12.56 -6.39 -13.62
C GLY A 116 -13.02 -6.97 -14.97
N ASN A 117 -13.83 -6.24 -15.74
CA ASN A 117 -14.23 -6.66 -17.09
C ASN A 117 -13.04 -6.79 -18.07
N PHE A 118 -11.89 -6.20 -17.75
CA PHE A 118 -10.72 -6.13 -18.61
C PHE A 118 -9.53 -6.93 -18.09
N HIS A 119 -9.73 -7.84 -17.13
CA HIS A 119 -8.64 -8.55 -16.44
C HIS A 119 -7.67 -7.62 -15.71
N ILE A 120 -8.19 -6.46 -15.29
CA ILE A 120 -7.49 -5.51 -14.44
C ILE A 120 -8.04 -5.63 -13.03
N LYS A 121 -7.13 -5.82 -12.08
CA LYS A 121 -7.40 -5.78 -10.65
C LYS A 121 -6.94 -4.45 -10.09
N ILE A 122 -7.88 -3.70 -9.53
CA ILE A 122 -7.55 -2.51 -8.77
C ILE A 122 -7.21 -2.96 -7.35
N LYS A 123 -6.07 -2.50 -6.82
CA LYS A 123 -5.69 -2.69 -5.42
C LYS A 123 -5.52 -1.33 -4.76
N ASN A 124 -6.03 -1.19 -3.55
CA ASN A 124 -5.83 0.03 -2.79
C ASN A 124 -4.44 0.06 -2.14
N ILE A 125 -3.76 1.22 -2.12
CA ILE A 125 -2.46 1.34 -1.44
C ILE A 125 -2.53 1.00 0.06
N ASN A 126 -3.70 1.14 0.69
CA ASN A 126 -3.90 0.76 2.09
C ASN A 126 -3.77 -0.76 2.31
N GLU A 127 -4.09 -1.58 1.31
CA GLU A 127 -3.88 -3.03 1.40
C GLU A 127 -2.37 -3.35 1.53
N LEU A 128 -1.53 -2.62 0.80
CA LEU A 128 -0.08 -2.77 0.89
C LEU A 128 0.45 -2.32 2.26
N LEU A 129 -0.12 -1.25 2.80
CA LEU A 129 0.21 -0.72 4.12
C LEU A 129 -0.19 -1.66 5.25
N ASP A 130 -1.35 -2.32 5.12
CA ASP A 130 -1.78 -3.31 6.09
C ASP A 130 -0.93 -4.58 6.00
N ARG A 131 -0.55 -4.99 4.79
CA ARG A 131 0.40 -6.09 4.60
C ARG A 131 1.74 -5.80 5.27
N LEU A 132 2.27 -4.58 5.14
CA LEU A 132 3.50 -4.15 5.82
C LEU A 132 3.42 -4.28 7.35
N LYS A 133 2.24 -4.14 7.95
CA LYS A 133 2.07 -4.33 9.41
C LYS A 133 2.09 -5.80 9.81
N THR A 134 1.52 -6.67 8.97
CA THR A 134 1.38 -8.10 9.28
C THR A 134 2.55 -8.96 8.83
N ASP A 135 3.28 -8.50 7.83
CA ASP A 135 4.37 -9.20 7.16
C ASP A 135 5.46 -8.17 6.80
N PRO A 136 6.11 -7.57 7.81
CA PRO A 136 6.97 -6.42 7.61
C PRO A 136 8.23 -6.79 6.82
N ILE A 137 8.64 -5.89 5.92
CA ILE A 137 9.92 -5.99 5.18
C ILE A 137 11.12 -5.72 6.10
N PHE A 138 10.91 -4.85 7.10
CA PHE A 138 11.93 -4.34 8.01
C PHE A 138 11.48 -4.39 9.47
N PRO A 139 12.38 -4.20 10.45
CA PRO A 139 11.98 -3.98 11.84
C PRO A 139 10.98 -2.80 11.97
N ASP A 140 10.18 -2.80 13.03
CA ASP A 140 9.08 -1.83 13.26
C ASP A 140 9.49 -0.38 13.02
N LYS A 141 10.68 0.03 13.48
CA LYS A 141 11.20 1.39 13.29
C LYS A 141 11.30 1.79 11.82
N GLU A 142 11.84 0.91 10.97
CA GLU A 142 12.03 1.17 9.55
C GLU A 142 10.71 1.01 8.78
N THR A 143 9.87 0.05 9.15
CA THR A 143 8.52 -0.09 8.60
C THR A 143 7.69 1.17 8.87
N ASN A 144 7.75 1.71 10.09
CA ASN A 144 7.11 2.98 10.43
C ASN A 144 7.72 4.15 9.66
N ALA A 145 9.04 4.18 9.45
CA ALA A 145 9.69 5.20 8.64
C ALA A 145 9.23 5.14 7.17
N TYR A 146 9.09 3.95 6.58
CA TYR A 146 8.57 3.75 5.24
C TYR A 146 7.15 4.31 5.11
N ILE A 147 6.29 3.89 6.02
CA ILE A 147 4.90 4.31 6.06
C ILE A 147 4.81 5.84 6.21
N TYR A 148 5.55 6.42 7.16
CA TYR A 148 5.61 7.86 7.36
C TYR A 148 6.04 8.60 6.10
N ASN A 149 7.04 8.07 5.39
CA ASN A 149 7.51 8.66 4.14
C ASN A 149 6.49 8.59 3.01
N LEU A 150 5.77 7.48 2.87
CA LEU A 150 4.69 7.36 1.88
C LEU A 150 3.61 8.42 2.11
N LEU A 151 3.18 8.58 3.36
CA LEU A 151 2.19 9.57 3.75
C LEU A 151 2.70 11.00 3.57
N ARG A 152 3.97 11.21 3.89
CA ARG A 152 4.65 12.47 3.68
C ARG A 152 4.69 12.84 2.21
N GLU A 153 4.98 11.91 1.31
CA GLU A 153 4.97 12.20 -0.12
C GLU A 153 3.55 12.31 -0.72
N SER A 154 2.57 11.56 -0.22
CA SER A 154 1.21 11.56 -0.76
C SER A 154 0.38 12.76 -0.31
N ILE A 155 0.43 13.09 0.99
CA ILE A 155 -0.37 14.15 1.60
C ILE A 155 0.46 15.42 1.77
N GLY A 156 1.69 15.27 2.28
CA GLY A 156 2.58 16.39 2.60
C GLY A 156 3.12 17.05 1.34
N ASN A 157 4.14 16.46 0.73
CA ASN A 157 4.88 17.03 -0.40
C ASN A 157 4.09 16.95 -1.72
N ARG A 158 3.03 16.12 -1.76
CA ARG A 158 2.24 15.78 -2.96
C ARG A 158 3.14 15.43 -4.15
N ASN A 159 4.18 14.65 -3.89
CA ASN A 159 5.09 14.14 -4.90
C ASN A 159 4.62 12.75 -5.33
N LEU A 160 3.60 12.72 -6.18
CA LEU A 160 2.95 11.47 -6.60
C LEU A 160 3.91 10.51 -7.34
N ALA A 161 4.99 11.04 -7.95
CA ALA A 161 6.08 10.24 -8.48
C ALA A 161 6.84 9.49 -7.36
N ALA A 162 7.21 10.17 -6.27
CA ALA A 162 7.85 9.53 -5.12
C ALA A 162 6.92 8.54 -4.40
N VAL A 163 5.60 8.81 -4.36
CA VAL A 163 4.60 7.84 -3.91
C VAL A 163 4.63 6.60 -4.80
N SER A 164 4.65 6.79 -6.12
CA SER A 164 4.76 5.70 -7.09
C SER A 164 6.04 4.88 -6.92
N ASP A 165 7.18 5.54 -6.64
CA ASP A 165 8.47 4.88 -6.35
C ASP A 165 8.41 4.00 -5.10
N LEU A 166 7.83 4.52 -4.01
CA LEU A 166 7.63 3.75 -2.78
C LEU A 166 6.74 2.53 -3.03
N ILE A 167 5.55 2.75 -3.60
CA ILE A 167 4.57 1.68 -3.85
C ILE A 167 5.15 0.63 -4.81
N ARG A 168 5.79 1.01 -5.92
CA ARG A 168 6.28 0.04 -6.91
C ARG A 168 7.33 -0.89 -6.32
N TYR A 169 8.27 -0.38 -5.51
CA TYR A 169 9.28 -1.24 -4.89
C TYR A 169 8.69 -2.17 -3.85
N CYS A 170 7.76 -1.68 -3.05
CA CYS A 170 7.12 -2.48 -2.01
C CYS A 170 6.18 -3.54 -2.61
N SER A 171 5.37 -3.19 -3.61
CA SER A 171 4.45 -4.14 -4.25
C SER A 171 5.20 -5.23 -5.01
N LEU A 172 6.27 -4.90 -5.73
CA LEU A 172 7.11 -5.87 -6.42
C LEU A 172 7.92 -6.73 -5.45
N TYR A 173 8.31 -6.19 -4.29
CA TYR A 173 8.96 -7.01 -3.26
C TYR A 173 8.02 -8.11 -2.76
N TYR A 174 6.73 -7.84 -2.64
CA TYR A 174 5.78 -8.86 -2.19
C TYR A 174 5.33 -9.82 -3.29
N ASP A 175 4.95 -9.27 -4.44
CA ASP A 175 4.22 -10.00 -5.48
C ASP A 175 5.11 -10.35 -6.69
N GLY A 176 6.25 -9.67 -6.86
CA GLY A 176 7.08 -9.76 -8.06
C GLY A 176 6.34 -9.32 -9.33
N GLY A 177 6.83 -9.71 -10.49
CA GLY A 177 6.22 -9.40 -11.78
C GLY A 177 6.89 -8.22 -12.49
N TYR A 178 6.17 -7.60 -13.43
CA TYR A 178 6.68 -6.52 -14.27
C TYR A 178 6.04 -5.19 -13.90
N TYR A 179 6.86 -4.20 -13.57
CA TYR A 179 6.42 -2.82 -13.43
C TYR A 179 6.63 -2.05 -14.71
N LEU A 180 5.64 -1.22 -15.07
CA LEU A 180 5.70 -0.25 -16.15
C LEU A 180 5.09 1.07 -15.66
N ASP A 181 5.77 2.19 -15.88
CA ASP A 181 5.16 3.52 -15.75
C ASP A 181 4.00 3.66 -16.75
N THR A 182 2.98 4.43 -16.38
CA THR A 182 1.72 4.49 -17.13
C THR A 182 1.84 5.20 -18.48
N ASP A 183 2.88 6.02 -18.68
CA ASP A 183 3.15 6.75 -19.92
C ASP A 183 3.95 5.93 -20.95
N LEU A 184 4.53 4.80 -20.54
CA LEU A 184 5.25 3.89 -21.42
C LEU A 184 4.32 3.24 -22.46
N GLN A 185 4.87 2.97 -23.65
CA GLN A 185 4.10 2.46 -24.78
C GLN A 185 4.59 1.05 -25.16
N PRO A 186 4.00 0.00 -24.57
CA PRO A 186 4.21 -1.37 -25.01
C PRO A 186 3.61 -1.61 -26.40
N THR A 187 4.40 -2.21 -27.28
CA THR A 187 3.99 -2.60 -28.62
C THR A 187 3.22 -3.92 -28.54
N VAL A 188 1.90 -3.82 -28.41
CA VAL A 188 0.98 -4.97 -28.30
C VAL A 188 -0.14 -4.90 -29.33
N ASP A 189 -0.45 -6.06 -29.91
CA ASP A 189 -1.57 -6.28 -30.82
C ASP A 189 -2.32 -7.59 -30.49
N SER A 190 -3.28 -7.97 -31.33
CA SER A 190 -4.08 -9.19 -31.14
C SER A 190 -3.25 -10.49 -31.22
N THR A 191 -2.10 -10.46 -31.88
CA THR A 191 -1.21 -11.60 -32.11
C THR A 191 -0.10 -11.70 -31.06
N THR A 192 0.19 -10.62 -30.32
CA THR A 192 1.21 -10.61 -29.27
C THR A 192 1.02 -11.77 -28.29
N ARG A 193 2.15 -12.42 -27.94
CA ARG A 193 2.26 -13.46 -26.93
C ARG A 193 3.33 -13.05 -25.93
N LEU A 194 2.90 -12.78 -24.71
CA LEU A 194 3.79 -12.42 -23.61
C LEU A 194 4.36 -13.71 -23.01
N VAL A 195 5.64 -13.67 -22.63
CA VAL A 195 6.35 -14.82 -22.07
C VAL A 195 7.14 -14.34 -20.86
N PRO A 196 6.98 -14.96 -19.68
CA PRO A 196 7.76 -14.55 -18.52
C PRO A 196 9.27 -14.75 -18.72
N ASP A 197 10.03 -13.69 -18.44
CA ASP A 197 11.49 -13.69 -18.42
C ASP A 197 12.02 -14.56 -17.27
N LYS A 198 13.19 -15.15 -17.50
CA LYS A 198 13.91 -16.02 -16.55
C LYS A 198 15.34 -15.52 -16.34
N PRO A 199 15.53 -14.28 -15.88
CA PRO A 199 16.87 -13.74 -15.67
C PRO A 199 17.63 -14.55 -14.61
N PRO A 200 18.93 -14.86 -14.81
CA PRO A 200 19.72 -15.65 -13.87
C PRO A 200 19.77 -15.06 -12.46
N LEU A 201 19.73 -13.73 -12.36
CA LEU A 201 19.76 -12.99 -11.10
C LEU A 201 18.35 -12.54 -10.66
N GLY A 202 17.28 -13.18 -11.14
CA GLY A 202 15.91 -12.92 -10.69
C GLY A 202 15.34 -11.54 -11.03
N MET A 203 16.07 -10.74 -11.81
CA MET A 203 15.70 -9.38 -12.17
C MET A 203 16.13 -9.03 -13.59
N ILE A 204 15.31 -8.24 -14.27
CA ILE A 204 15.61 -7.68 -15.59
C ILE A 204 15.00 -6.28 -15.69
N GLY A 205 15.68 -5.32 -16.31
CA GLY A 205 15.10 -3.97 -16.42
C GLY A 205 15.92 -3.01 -17.25
N HIS A 206 15.45 -1.77 -17.30
CA HIS A 206 16.13 -0.70 -18.00
C HIS A 206 17.38 -0.22 -17.22
N ILE A 207 18.42 -1.05 -17.27
CA ILE A 207 19.65 -0.95 -16.47
C ILE A 207 20.83 -1.16 -17.41
N ARG A 208 21.91 -0.40 -17.26
CA ARG A 208 23.16 -0.56 -18.01
C ARG A 208 24.37 -0.28 -17.14
N GLN A 209 25.52 -0.78 -17.58
CA GLN A 209 26.79 -0.39 -16.99
C GLN A 209 27.18 0.99 -17.52
N GLN A 210 27.53 1.90 -16.62
CA GLN A 210 28.07 3.20 -16.95
C GLN A 210 29.60 3.15 -16.98
N ASN A 211 30.18 3.43 -18.14
CA ASN A 211 31.62 3.59 -18.29
C ASN A 211 31.98 5.07 -18.20
N TYR A 212 32.64 5.46 -17.12
CA TYR A 212 33.14 6.82 -16.96
C TYR A 212 34.50 6.97 -17.64
N PRO A 213 34.74 8.04 -18.42
CA PRO A 213 36.07 8.38 -18.89
C PRO A 213 37.05 8.49 -17.72
N GLU A 214 38.28 8.00 -17.87
CA GLU A 214 39.31 8.03 -16.82
C GLU A 214 39.51 9.43 -16.23
N ASP A 215 39.41 10.47 -17.05
CA ASP A 215 39.51 11.87 -16.61
C ASP A 215 38.42 12.26 -15.61
N LYS A 216 37.19 11.76 -15.77
CA LYS A 216 36.11 12.02 -14.79
C LYS A 216 36.38 11.32 -13.46
N LEU A 217 36.86 10.08 -13.50
CA LEU A 217 37.24 9.33 -12.30
C LEU A 217 38.41 10.02 -11.58
N ARG A 218 39.42 10.46 -12.34
CA ARG A 218 40.57 11.20 -11.84
C ARG A 218 40.17 12.53 -11.20
N ILE A 219 39.27 13.29 -11.83
CA ILE A 219 38.74 14.55 -11.27
C ILE A 219 37.98 14.26 -9.98
N ALA A 220 37.11 13.24 -9.95
CA ALA A 220 36.37 12.88 -8.75
C ALA A 220 37.32 12.53 -7.60
N TYR A 221 38.36 11.74 -7.86
CA TYR A 221 39.40 11.41 -6.88
C TYR A 221 40.16 12.65 -6.39
N LEU A 222 40.63 13.50 -7.31
CA LEU A 222 41.39 14.71 -7.00
C LEU A 222 40.57 15.70 -6.16
N MET A 223 39.29 15.85 -6.50
CA MET A 223 38.36 16.77 -5.86
C MET A 223 37.66 16.16 -4.63
N LYS A 224 37.99 14.90 -4.27
CA LYS A 224 37.31 14.13 -3.22
C LYS A 224 35.78 14.14 -3.39
N MET A 225 35.32 14.13 -4.64
CA MET A 225 33.91 14.04 -4.96
C MET A 225 33.47 12.57 -4.89
N PRO A 226 32.19 12.31 -4.57
CA PRO A 226 31.62 10.97 -4.68
C PRO A 226 31.84 10.43 -6.11
N LEU A 227 32.31 9.19 -6.20
CA LEU A 227 32.39 8.52 -7.48
C LEU A 227 30.97 8.34 -8.03
N PRO A 228 30.78 8.54 -9.34
CA PRO A 228 29.49 8.27 -9.95
C PRO A 228 29.13 6.77 -9.88
N LEU A 229 27.84 6.44 -9.89
CA LEU A 229 27.34 5.06 -9.92
C LEU A 229 27.78 4.35 -11.21
N GLU A 230 28.40 3.18 -11.10
CA GLU A 230 28.76 2.31 -12.22
C GLU A 230 27.55 1.60 -12.86
N VAL A 231 26.40 1.60 -12.20
CA VAL A 231 25.11 1.21 -12.77
C VAL A 231 24.27 2.45 -13.03
N ASP A 232 23.87 2.62 -14.29
CA ASP A 232 22.87 3.58 -14.73
C ASP A 232 21.57 2.84 -15.03
N GLY A 233 20.43 3.48 -14.77
CA GLY A 233 19.13 2.85 -14.96
C GLY A 233 17.99 3.82 -14.71
N ASN A 234 16.79 3.41 -15.11
CA ASN A 234 15.56 3.97 -14.56
C ASN A 234 14.70 2.87 -13.93
N ASN A 235 13.71 3.30 -13.15
CA ASN A 235 12.77 2.42 -12.49
C ASN A 235 11.39 2.43 -13.20
N ASP A 236 11.33 2.98 -14.41
CA ASP A 236 10.12 3.11 -15.23
C ASP A 236 9.69 1.74 -15.77
N ALA A 237 10.64 0.84 -16.07
CA ALA A 237 10.37 -0.47 -16.64
C ALA A 237 11.34 -1.55 -16.13
N PHE A 238 10.83 -2.49 -15.33
CA PHE A 238 11.61 -3.65 -14.87
C PHE A 238 10.73 -4.81 -14.41
N GLY A 239 11.27 -6.03 -14.46
CA GLY A 239 10.67 -7.24 -13.94
C GLY A 239 11.55 -7.89 -12.86
N VAL A 240 10.92 -8.50 -11.87
CA VAL A 240 11.63 -9.03 -10.69
C VAL A 240 10.85 -10.17 -10.03
N VAL A 241 11.57 -11.14 -9.45
CA VAL A 241 10.98 -12.20 -8.62
C VAL A 241 10.53 -11.65 -7.25
N PRO A 242 9.52 -12.25 -6.61
CA PRO A 242 9.10 -11.81 -5.28
C PRO A 242 10.23 -12.00 -4.27
N ARG A 243 10.23 -11.14 -3.24
CA ARG A 243 11.21 -11.08 -2.15
C ARG A 243 12.65 -10.88 -2.61
N HIS A 244 12.85 -10.33 -3.82
CA HIS A 244 14.20 -10.06 -4.31
C HIS A 244 14.93 -9.05 -3.40
N PRO A 245 16.14 -9.36 -2.91
CA PRO A 245 16.80 -8.57 -1.88
C PRO A 245 17.15 -7.15 -2.35
N ILE A 246 17.39 -6.95 -3.66
CA ILE A 246 17.63 -5.62 -4.25
C ILE A 246 16.50 -4.64 -3.88
N LEU A 247 15.23 -5.07 -3.91
CA LEU A 247 14.11 -4.18 -3.60
C LEU A 247 14.06 -3.79 -2.12
N ARG A 248 14.38 -4.74 -1.22
CA ARG A 248 14.52 -4.43 0.21
C ARG A 248 15.61 -3.39 0.43
N VAL A 249 16.80 -3.59 -0.14
CA VAL A 249 17.92 -2.66 0.02
C VAL A 249 17.66 -1.32 -0.67
N ALA A 250 16.98 -1.31 -1.83
CA ALA A 250 16.56 -0.08 -2.51
C ALA A 250 15.64 0.75 -1.62
N ILE A 251 14.63 0.13 -0.99
CA ILE A 251 13.76 0.80 -0.02
C ILE A 251 14.58 1.30 1.18
N GLN A 252 15.48 0.49 1.74
CA GLN A 252 16.33 0.90 2.86
C GLN A 252 17.18 2.14 2.52
N LYS A 253 17.80 2.16 1.34
CA LYS A 253 18.59 3.30 0.84
C LYS A 253 17.74 4.53 0.60
N MET A 254 16.53 4.36 0.08
CA MET A 254 15.55 5.43 -0.07
C MET A 254 15.20 6.05 1.28
N LEU A 255 14.94 5.24 2.32
CA LEU A 255 14.70 5.74 3.68
C LEU A 255 15.91 6.48 4.26
N ALA A 256 17.13 6.00 3.97
CA ALA A 256 18.34 6.69 4.38
C ALA A 256 18.51 8.04 3.66
N ALA A 257 18.16 8.12 2.36
CA ALA A 257 18.16 9.37 1.60
C ALA A 257 17.14 10.37 2.16
N TYR A 258 15.93 9.90 2.48
CA TYR A 258 14.93 10.70 3.20
C TYR A 258 15.46 11.19 4.56
N ALA A 259 16.08 10.31 5.35
CA ALA A 259 16.64 10.68 6.65
C ALA A 259 17.77 11.72 6.55
N LYS A 260 18.62 11.65 5.52
CA LYS A 260 19.65 12.68 5.23
C LYS A 260 19.01 14.03 4.91
N GLN A 261 17.91 14.01 4.15
CA GLN A 261 17.12 15.20 3.87
C GLN A 261 16.41 15.73 5.13
N ASP A 262 16.35 14.99 6.23
CA ASP A 262 15.79 15.42 7.51
C ASP A 262 16.85 15.92 8.51
N VAL A 263 18.12 16.13 8.10
CA VAL A 263 19.22 16.47 9.03
C VAL A 263 19.30 17.96 9.40
N GLU A 264 19.17 18.90 8.45
CA GLU A 264 19.30 20.35 8.76
C GLU A 264 18.02 21.20 8.60
N PRO A 265 17.40 21.72 9.67
CA PRO A 265 16.24 22.61 9.54
C PRO A 265 16.47 23.84 8.68
N ILE A 266 15.69 23.94 7.59
CA ILE A 266 15.55 25.17 6.81
C ILE A 266 14.47 26.06 7.44
N ILE A 267 13.33 25.47 7.79
CA ILE A 267 12.28 26.15 8.54
C ILE A 267 12.77 26.27 9.99
N LEU A 268 12.60 27.46 10.60
CA LEU A 268 13.05 27.77 11.98
C LEU A 268 14.57 27.84 12.21
N LYS A 269 15.41 27.86 11.15
CA LYS A 269 16.89 27.93 11.27
C LYS A 269 17.40 29.07 12.16
N ASP A 270 16.66 30.17 12.22
CA ASP A 270 16.94 31.30 13.10
C ASP A 270 15.65 31.71 13.85
N ILE A 271 15.33 30.91 14.88
CA ILE A 271 14.19 31.12 15.79
C ILE A 271 14.54 32.14 16.87
N SER A 272 13.94 33.33 16.90
CA SER A 272 14.11 34.30 18.00
C SER A 272 12.77 34.64 18.63
N ALA A 273 12.79 35.16 19.86
CA ALA A 273 11.57 35.56 20.54
C ALA A 273 10.84 36.68 19.76
N GLU A 274 11.60 37.61 19.19
CA GLU A 274 11.10 38.69 18.33
C GLU A 274 10.45 38.11 17.08
N LYS A 275 11.14 37.21 16.37
CA LYS A 275 10.59 36.58 15.17
C LYS A 275 9.33 35.77 15.43
N ILE A 276 9.30 35.00 16.52
CA ILE A 276 8.10 34.26 16.92
C ILE A 276 6.97 35.25 17.14
N GLY A 277 7.19 36.27 17.97
CA GLY A 277 6.17 37.24 18.35
C GLY A 277 5.65 38.04 17.16
N ASP A 278 6.55 38.52 16.29
CA ASP A 278 6.20 39.23 15.06
C ASP A 278 5.38 38.36 14.12
N ARG A 279 5.75 37.07 13.99
CA ARG A 279 5.11 36.15 13.07
C ARG A 279 3.72 35.73 13.53
N ILE A 280 3.55 35.41 14.81
CA ILE A 280 2.23 35.02 15.36
C ILE A 280 1.39 36.23 15.79
N LYS A 281 1.95 37.45 15.71
CA LYS A 281 1.35 38.71 16.17
C LYS A 281 0.93 38.67 17.64
N ASP A 282 1.80 38.10 18.49
CA ASP A 282 1.57 37.97 19.93
C ASP A 282 2.85 38.28 20.73
N VAL A 283 2.68 38.69 21.99
CA VAL A 283 3.79 39.00 22.89
C VAL A 283 4.21 37.76 23.65
N LEU A 284 5.49 37.42 23.59
CA LEU A 284 6.04 36.32 24.38
C LEU A 284 6.18 36.72 25.86
N THR A 285 5.78 35.83 26.76
CA THR A 285 5.93 35.96 28.21
C THR A 285 7.42 35.89 28.62
N PRO A 286 7.78 36.31 29.85
CA PRO A 286 9.16 36.18 30.33
C PRO A 286 9.69 34.74 30.27
N PHE A 287 8.85 33.75 30.58
CA PHE A 287 9.18 32.33 30.46
C PHE A 287 9.48 31.95 29.01
N GLU A 288 8.58 32.26 28.08
CA GLU A 288 8.72 31.92 26.66
C GLU A 288 9.96 32.56 26.04
N ARG A 289 10.25 33.82 26.39
CA ARG A 289 11.47 34.52 25.96
C ARG A 289 12.74 33.87 26.52
N ASN A 290 12.73 33.47 27.79
CA ASN A 290 13.85 32.77 28.40
C ASN A 290 14.07 31.41 27.72
N PHE A 291 13.01 30.64 27.46
CA PHE A 291 13.08 29.37 26.74
C PHE A 291 13.78 29.52 25.38
N VAL A 292 13.30 30.44 24.54
CA VAL A 292 13.88 30.65 23.20
C VAL A 292 15.33 31.16 23.29
N SER A 293 15.63 32.02 24.27
CA SER A 293 16.98 32.54 24.50
C SER A 293 17.97 31.46 24.94
N GLN A 294 17.59 30.58 25.86
CA GLN A 294 18.44 29.46 26.29
C GLN A 294 18.62 28.45 25.17
N LEU A 295 17.55 28.14 24.42
CA LEU A 295 17.62 27.22 23.29
C LEU A 295 18.64 27.68 22.24
N LYS A 296 18.74 29.00 21.98
CA LYS A 296 19.73 29.58 21.06
C LYS A 296 21.19 29.40 21.48
N LYS A 297 21.48 29.17 22.76
CA LYS A 297 22.87 29.10 23.26
C LYS A 297 23.60 27.84 22.81
N ASP A 298 22.84 26.77 22.53
CA ASP A 298 23.39 25.52 22.02
C ASP A 298 22.72 25.13 20.70
N LYS A 299 23.49 25.28 19.61
CA LYS A 299 23.03 24.98 18.25
C LYS A 299 22.62 23.51 18.08
N ALA A 300 23.26 22.57 18.77
CA ALA A 300 22.93 21.15 18.66
C ALA A 300 21.56 20.87 19.29
N THR A 301 21.37 21.28 20.54
CA THR A 301 20.08 21.21 21.25
C THR A 301 18.98 21.96 20.49
N GLN A 302 19.26 23.15 19.97
CA GLN A 302 18.30 23.90 19.14
C GLN A 302 17.85 23.10 17.92
N THR A 303 18.80 22.49 17.20
CA THR A 303 18.52 21.72 15.99
C THR A 303 17.65 20.51 16.30
N GLU A 304 17.98 19.78 17.37
CA GLU A 304 17.24 18.58 17.79
C GLU A 304 15.81 18.92 18.27
N PHE A 305 15.65 20.01 19.03
CA PHE A 305 14.34 20.51 19.44
C PHE A 305 13.48 20.88 18.24
N ILE A 306 14.01 21.70 17.33
CA ILE A 306 13.29 22.17 16.14
C ILE A 306 12.84 20.98 15.29
N LYS A 307 13.73 20.03 15.04
CA LYS A 307 13.41 18.81 14.29
C LYS A 307 12.28 18.03 14.95
N SER A 308 12.35 17.84 16.26
CA SER A 308 11.32 17.12 17.03
C SER A 308 9.97 17.85 17.01
N LEU A 309 9.99 19.18 17.17
CA LEU A 309 8.80 20.02 17.10
C LEU A 309 8.16 19.97 15.70
N LEU A 310 8.95 20.12 14.64
CA LEU A 310 8.46 20.08 13.26
C LEU A 310 7.83 18.73 12.93
N ASN A 311 8.43 17.62 13.37
CA ASN A 311 7.86 16.28 13.19
C ASN A 311 6.48 16.13 13.85
N GLN A 312 6.33 16.61 15.09
CA GLN A 312 5.06 16.52 15.81
C GLN A 312 4.01 17.50 15.28
N CYS A 313 4.40 18.71 14.88
CA CYS A 313 3.51 19.65 14.20
C CYS A 313 3.06 19.10 12.83
N PHE A 314 3.91 18.37 12.13
CA PHE A 314 3.53 17.69 10.89
C PHE A 314 2.52 16.57 11.17
N GLU A 315 2.72 15.76 12.20
CA GLU A 315 1.76 14.75 12.63
C GLU A 315 0.40 15.36 12.97
N LEU A 316 0.37 16.45 13.76
CA LEU A 316 -0.87 17.20 14.03
C LEU A 316 -1.57 17.63 12.74
N ARG A 317 -0.80 18.17 11.79
CA ARG A 317 -1.33 18.60 10.50
C ARG A 317 -1.90 17.44 9.70
N LEU A 318 -1.23 16.28 9.68
CA LEU A 318 -1.77 15.08 9.04
C LEU A 318 -3.12 14.69 9.66
N LEU A 319 -3.23 14.76 10.98
CA LEU A 319 -4.48 14.48 11.70
C LEU A 319 -5.56 15.54 11.41
N ASP A 320 -5.20 16.80 11.18
CA ASP A 320 -6.11 17.88 10.81
C ASP A 320 -6.68 17.75 9.39
N ASN A 321 -5.90 17.15 8.49
CA ASN A 321 -6.28 17.00 7.08
C ASN A 321 -7.11 15.75 6.77
N VAL A 322 -7.44 14.92 7.77
CA VAL A 322 -8.34 13.76 7.60
C VAL A 322 -9.80 14.25 7.47
N ASN A 323 -10.49 13.98 6.36
CA ASN A 323 -11.94 14.23 6.21
C ASN A 323 -12.75 12.99 6.52
N PHE A 324 -13.90 13.24 7.12
CA PHE A 324 -14.83 12.21 7.56
C PHE A 324 -16.04 12.08 6.65
N ASN A 325 -16.20 12.90 5.61
CA ASN A 325 -17.47 12.98 4.88
C ASN A 325 -17.53 12.23 3.54
N GLU A 326 -16.44 11.69 2.98
CA GLU A 326 -16.50 11.04 1.66
C GLU A 326 -16.03 9.58 1.67
N MET A 327 -17.04 8.70 1.52
CA MET A 327 -16.98 7.27 1.18
C MET A 327 -15.75 6.51 1.65
N GLU A 328 -15.77 6.09 2.92
CA GLU A 328 -15.43 4.72 3.34
C GLU A 328 -15.54 4.50 4.87
N LEU A 329 -16.33 5.31 5.59
CA LEU A 329 -16.62 5.07 7.02
C LEU A 329 -17.46 3.81 7.29
N LYS A 330 -17.74 2.96 6.29
CA LYS A 330 -18.43 1.68 6.48
C LYS A 330 -17.49 0.48 6.69
N ASN A 331 -16.21 0.57 6.30
CA ASN A 331 -15.31 -0.60 6.25
C ASN A 331 -14.07 -0.55 7.16
N SER A 332 -13.84 0.55 7.91
CA SER A 332 -12.80 0.60 8.95
C SER A 332 -13.47 0.70 10.32
N SER A 333 -13.37 -0.36 11.12
CA SER A 333 -13.86 -0.43 12.50
C SER A 333 -12.97 0.34 13.50
N HIS A 334 -11.83 0.88 13.06
CA HIS A 334 -10.79 1.39 13.95
C HIS A 334 -10.64 2.91 13.97
N ARG A 335 -11.14 3.63 12.95
CA ARG A 335 -10.93 5.08 12.86
C ARG A 335 -12.22 5.90 12.80
N THR A 336 -12.61 6.44 13.95
CA THR A 336 -13.77 7.33 14.11
C THR A 336 -13.30 8.78 14.29
N PRO A 337 -14.15 9.79 14.11
CA PRO A 337 -13.84 11.17 14.53
C PRO A 337 -13.32 11.24 15.97
N SER A 338 -13.83 10.37 16.85
CA SER A 338 -13.37 10.25 18.24
C SER A 338 -11.94 9.70 18.36
N SER A 339 -11.54 8.71 17.56
CA SER A 339 -10.17 8.18 17.63
C SER A 339 -9.14 9.18 17.10
N VAL A 340 -9.45 9.88 16.00
CA VAL A 340 -8.57 10.96 15.49
C VAL A 340 -8.48 12.11 16.47
N ALA A 341 -9.57 12.50 17.14
CA ALA A 341 -9.53 13.51 18.20
C ALA A 341 -8.64 13.07 19.37
N LYS A 342 -8.67 11.79 19.75
CA LYS A 342 -7.77 11.22 20.76
C LYS A 342 -6.31 11.26 20.31
N ASP A 343 -6.03 10.90 19.06
CA ASP A 343 -4.67 10.97 18.50
C ASP A 343 -4.16 12.41 18.47
N LYS A 344 -4.99 13.38 18.05
CA LYS A 344 -4.63 14.81 18.11
C LYS A 344 -4.28 15.25 19.51
N GLN A 345 -5.09 14.85 20.50
CA GLN A 345 -4.82 15.16 21.89
C GLN A 345 -3.51 14.51 22.38
N LYS A 346 -3.23 13.28 21.96
CA LYS A 346 -1.97 12.58 22.25
C LYS A 346 -0.78 13.31 21.66
N THR A 347 -0.86 13.74 20.40
CA THR A 347 0.22 14.47 19.73
C THR A 347 0.43 15.86 20.35
N LEU A 348 -0.65 16.58 20.71
CA LEU A 348 -0.56 17.84 21.47
C LEU A 348 0.16 17.64 22.81
N HIS A 349 -0.20 16.59 23.56
CA HIS A 349 0.45 16.26 24.82
C HIS A 349 1.92 15.86 24.63
N SER A 350 2.26 15.18 23.53
CA SER A 350 3.64 14.88 23.16
C SER A 350 4.47 16.16 22.93
N ILE A 351 3.87 17.22 22.34
CA ILE A 351 4.57 18.50 22.15
C ILE A 351 4.81 19.18 23.49
N GLU A 352 3.80 19.18 24.38
CA GLU A 352 3.95 19.69 25.75
C GLU A 352 5.05 18.95 26.51
N HIS A 353 5.10 17.62 26.39
CA HIS A 353 6.15 16.80 26.99
C HIS A 353 7.53 17.13 26.42
N LEU A 354 7.66 17.28 25.08
CA LEU A 354 8.90 17.69 24.44
C LEU A 354 9.40 19.03 25.00
N ILE A 355 8.52 20.03 25.10
CA ILE A 355 8.87 21.35 25.64
C ILE A 355 9.27 21.24 27.11
N THR A 356 8.59 20.40 27.89
CA THR A 356 8.92 20.16 29.29
C THR A 356 10.33 19.58 29.45
N GLU A 357 10.67 18.56 28.67
CA GLU A 357 12.00 17.92 28.72
C GLU A 357 13.11 18.90 28.33
N TYR A 358 12.90 19.69 27.27
CA TYR A 358 13.87 20.71 26.88
C TYR A 358 13.95 21.87 27.88
N THR A 359 12.85 22.24 28.54
CA THR A 359 12.87 23.26 29.61
C THR A 359 13.77 22.83 30.77
N LYS A 360 13.69 21.55 31.16
CA LYS A 360 14.59 20.96 32.17
C LYS A 360 16.04 20.90 31.67
N GLN A 361 16.26 20.45 30.43
CA GLN A 361 17.60 20.36 29.83
C GLN A 361 18.29 21.73 29.75
N LEU A 362 17.51 22.78 29.46
CA LEU A 362 17.96 24.17 29.40
C LEU A 362 18.11 24.84 30.78
N LYS A 363 17.84 24.11 31.88
CA LYS A 363 17.94 24.58 33.27
C LYS A 363 17.09 25.84 33.53
N ILE A 364 15.87 25.85 33.00
CA ILE A 364 14.91 26.91 33.24
C ILE A 364 14.07 26.53 34.45
N ASP A 365 14.26 27.27 35.55
CA ASP A 365 13.51 27.06 36.78
C ASP A 365 12.18 27.84 36.79
N ASN A 366 11.29 27.48 37.71
CA ASN A 366 10.04 28.21 38.00
C ASN A 366 9.06 28.33 36.81
N PHE A 367 8.76 27.20 36.16
CA PHE A 367 7.70 27.12 35.14
C PHE A 367 6.51 26.30 35.65
N THR A 368 5.32 26.64 35.17
CA THR A 368 4.07 25.93 35.45
C THR A 368 3.65 25.08 34.26
N HIS A 369 2.69 24.16 34.47
CA HIS A 369 2.09 23.43 33.36
C HIS A 369 1.37 24.36 32.36
N GLU A 370 0.80 25.47 32.82
CA GLU A 370 0.14 26.45 31.95
C GLU A 370 1.16 27.19 31.08
N ASP A 371 2.35 27.50 31.60
CA ASP A 371 3.45 28.10 30.81
C ASP A 371 3.86 27.21 29.64
N ILE A 372 3.99 25.90 29.88
CA ILE A 372 4.30 24.90 28.83
C ILE A 372 3.19 24.84 27.78
N LYS A 373 1.93 24.86 28.21
CA LYS A 373 0.76 24.80 27.34
C LYS A 373 0.60 26.05 26.47
N GLN A 374 0.89 27.23 27.00
CA GLN A 374 0.88 28.46 26.21
C GLN A 374 2.05 28.48 25.21
N LEU A 375 3.24 28.08 25.63
CA LEU A 375 4.39 27.97 24.73
C LEU A 375 4.13 26.95 23.61
N SER A 376 3.54 25.79 23.90
CA SER A 376 3.19 24.79 22.89
C SER A 376 2.25 25.36 21.83
N LYS A 377 1.19 26.05 22.25
CA LYS A 377 0.23 26.71 21.35
C LYS A 377 0.91 27.74 20.44
N LYS A 378 1.76 28.62 21.00
CA LYS A 378 2.47 29.65 20.24
C LYS A 378 3.48 29.07 19.26
N LEU A 379 4.22 28.02 19.65
CA LEU A 379 5.17 27.35 18.77
C LEU A 379 4.47 26.61 17.62
N ILE A 380 3.34 25.95 17.89
CA ILE A 380 2.51 25.33 16.84
C ILE A 380 2.03 26.40 15.85
N GLN A 381 1.49 27.51 16.36
CA GLN A 381 1.04 28.63 15.52
C GLN A 381 2.18 29.23 14.70
N TYR A 382 3.36 29.40 15.31
CA TYR A 382 4.55 29.91 14.62
C TYR A 382 4.98 28.99 13.48
N VAL A 383 5.05 27.68 13.71
CA VAL A 383 5.33 26.67 12.69
C VAL A 383 4.32 26.77 11.54
N GLN A 384 3.04 26.88 11.86
CA GLN A 384 1.97 26.99 10.86
C GLN A 384 2.10 28.26 9.98
N GLU A 385 2.43 29.41 10.58
CA GLU A 385 2.64 30.66 9.84
C GLU A 385 3.94 30.64 9.02
N GLU A 386 5.03 30.06 9.54
CA GLU A 386 6.27 29.85 8.76
C GLU A 386 6.01 28.99 7.54
N ILE A 387 5.28 27.88 7.72
CA ILE A 387 4.84 27.00 6.65
C ILE A 387 4.01 27.76 5.60
N LYS A 388 3.07 28.61 6.04
CA LYS A 388 2.22 29.43 5.15
C LYS A 388 3.06 30.40 4.32
N ILE A 389 4.05 31.04 4.91
CA ILE A 389 4.88 32.02 4.20
C ILE A 389 5.84 31.35 3.22
N HIS A 390 6.35 30.17 3.57
CA HIS A 390 7.06 29.35 2.60
C HIS A 390 6.14 28.98 1.42
N GLN A 391 4.86 28.65 1.65
CA GLN A 391 3.90 28.37 0.57
C GLN A 391 3.71 29.58 -0.37
N GLU A 392 3.46 30.76 0.20
CA GLU A 392 3.30 32.01 -0.55
C GLU A 392 4.55 32.36 -1.36
N THR A 393 5.74 32.17 -0.77
CA THR A 393 7.03 32.48 -1.40
C THR A 393 7.28 31.63 -2.66
N TYR A 394 6.82 30.37 -2.67
CA TYR A 394 7.07 29.42 -3.76
C TYR A 394 5.87 29.21 -4.69
N ASN A 395 4.79 30.00 -4.54
CA ASN A 395 3.56 29.88 -5.33
C ASN A 395 3.03 28.44 -5.38
N LEU A 396 3.08 27.75 -4.25
CA LEU A 396 2.63 26.37 -4.12
C LEU A 396 1.10 26.35 -3.93
N GLY A 397 0.39 25.68 -4.84
CA GLY A 397 -1.01 25.30 -4.65
C GLY A 397 -1.19 24.57 -3.32
N TYR A 398 -2.28 24.86 -2.65
CA TYR A 398 -2.56 24.63 -1.22
C TYR A 398 -2.16 23.24 -0.65
N GLU A 399 -1.72 23.26 0.62
CA GLU A 399 -1.33 22.16 1.55
C GLU A 399 -0.03 21.39 1.24
N GLY A 400 1.13 21.85 1.76
CA GLY A 400 2.29 20.94 1.86
C GLY A 400 3.70 21.51 1.94
N ALA A 401 3.99 22.48 2.81
CA ALA A 401 5.40 22.80 3.11
C ALA A 401 5.86 22.06 4.37
N THR A 402 6.71 21.05 4.19
CA THR A 402 7.58 20.45 5.21
C THR A 402 9.00 20.97 5.07
N GLU A 403 9.87 20.65 6.03
CA GLU A 403 11.29 20.98 5.95
C GLU A 403 11.99 20.35 4.73
N MET A 404 11.53 19.18 4.31
CA MET A 404 12.01 18.50 3.12
C MET A 404 11.58 19.25 1.84
N ASP A 405 10.38 19.85 1.81
CA ASP A 405 9.94 20.70 0.70
C ASP A 405 10.79 21.97 0.58
N ALA A 406 11.12 22.58 1.72
CA ALA A 406 12.03 23.73 1.76
C ALA A 406 13.44 23.37 1.23
N LYS A 407 13.92 22.14 1.45
CA LYS A 407 15.21 21.63 0.93
C LYS A 407 15.16 21.25 -0.55
N ARG A 408 14.01 20.75 -1.00
CA ARG A 408 13.76 20.30 -2.38
C ARG A 408 13.47 21.46 -3.32
N TYR A 409 13.07 22.64 -2.85
CA TYR A 409 12.84 23.79 -3.72
C TYR A 409 14.08 24.69 -3.88
N PRO A 410 14.38 25.05 -5.14
CA PRO A 410 14.65 26.43 -5.46
C PRO A 410 13.95 26.74 -6.78
N PHE A 411 12.69 27.13 -6.73
CA PHE A 411 12.23 28.14 -7.68
C PHE A 411 12.27 29.46 -6.95
N ALA A 412 13.47 29.85 -6.50
CA ALA A 412 13.70 31.26 -6.29
C ALA A 412 13.61 31.87 -7.69
N VAL A 413 12.53 32.60 -7.96
CA VAL A 413 12.26 33.34 -9.21
C VAL A 413 13.43 34.27 -9.63
N LYS A 414 14.44 34.41 -8.76
CA LYS A 414 15.63 35.25 -8.92
C LYS A 414 16.99 34.53 -8.84
N ASP A 415 17.04 33.21 -8.64
CA ASP A 415 18.33 32.50 -8.59
C ASP A 415 18.74 32.03 -10.00
N THR A 416 19.89 32.50 -10.47
CA THR A 416 20.45 32.22 -11.80
C THR A 416 20.86 30.75 -11.98
N ASN A 417 20.86 29.96 -10.91
CA ASN A 417 21.12 28.53 -10.94
C ASN A 417 19.83 27.74 -11.22
N ASN A 418 19.48 27.61 -12.51
CA ASN A 418 18.34 26.88 -13.10
C ASN A 418 18.19 25.36 -12.75
N ARG A 419 18.71 24.86 -11.63
CA ARG A 419 18.63 23.43 -11.26
C ARG A 419 17.47 23.16 -10.30
N ASN A 420 16.47 22.40 -10.78
CA ASN A 420 15.36 21.88 -9.99
C ASN A 420 15.88 20.87 -8.94
N LYS A 421 16.14 21.30 -7.69
CA LYS A 421 16.60 20.41 -6.61
C LYS A 421 15.56 19.35 -6.25
N ARG A 422 14.26 19.57 -6.52
CA ARG A 422 13.20 18.61 -6.21
C ARG A 422 13.35 17.37 -7.08
N ARG A 423 13.62 17.58 -8.37
CA ARG A 423 13.98 16.49 -9.29
C ARG A 423 15.21 15.75 -8.80
N HIS A 424 16.28 16.46 -8.46
CA HIS A 424 17.52 15.83 -7.98
C HIS A 424 17.28 14.96 -6.75
N ASN A 425 16.61 15.49 -5.73
CA ASN A 425 16.35 14.79 -4.47
C ASN A 425 15.32 13.65 -4.61
N THR A 426 14.40 13.75 -5.58
CA THR A 426 13.48 12.65 -5.91
C THR A 426 14.27 11.50 -6.55
N CYS A 427 15.09 11.80 -7.58
CA CYS A 427 15.94 10.79 -8.21
C CYS A 427 16.98 10.19 -7.23
N GLU A 428 17.51 10.99 -6.30
CA GLU A 428 18.41 10.51 -5.25
C GLU A 428 17.71 9.49 -4.34
N ALA A 429 16.48 9.81 -3.91
CA ALA A 429 15.71 8.94 -3.03
C ALA A 429 15.18 7.69 -3.74
N SER A 430 14.92 7.71 -5.06
CA SER A 430 14.41 6.54 -5.79
C SER A 430 15.45 5.89 -6.69
N ILE A 431 15.63 6.40 -7.90
CA ILE A 431 16.47 5.78 -8.95
C ILE A 431 17.89 5.51 -8.47
N ASN A 432 18.54 6.49 -7.82
CA ASN A 432 19.91 6.29 -7.32
C ASN A 432 19.93 5.24 -6.20
N SER A 433 18.96 5.25 -5.29
CA SER A 433 18.85 4.24 -4.23
C SER A 433 18.68 2.83 -4.79
N PHE A 434 17.97 2.69 -5.91
CA PHE A 434 17.81 1.45 -6.65
C PHE A 434 19.08 1.01 -7.38
N CYS A 435 19.75 1.91 -8.11
CA CYS A 435 21.03 1.64 -8.75
C CYS A 435 22.13 1.29 -7.74
N GLU A 436 22.19 1.99 -6.61
CA GLU A 436 23.10 1.68 -5.51
C GLU A 436 22.80 0.30 -4.88
N ALA A 437 21.53 -0.09 -4.78
CA ALA A 437 21.17 -1.43 -4.31
C ALA A 437 21.66 -2.49 -5.30
N ILE A 438 21.44 -2.29 -6.59
CA ILE A 438 21.95 -3.17 -7.65
C ILE A 438 23.47 -3.29 -7.56
N GLU A 439 24.20 -2.18 -7.52
CA GLU A 439 25.67 -2.22 -7.40
C GLU A 439 26.14 -3.02 -6.21
N ALA A 440 25.59 -2.73 -5.02
CA ALA A 440 25.94 -3.45 -3.79
C ALA A 440 25.63 -4.95 -3.89
N PHE A 441 24.58 -5.33 -4.62
CA PHE A 441 24.24 -6.74 -4.85
C PHE A 441 25.27 -7.42 -5.76
N LEU A 442 25.69 -6.75 -6.84
CA LEU A 442 26.59 -7.32 -7.84
C LEU A 442 28.05 -7.45 -7.36
N VAL A 443 28.42 -6.82 -6.24
CA VAL A 443 29.77 -6.85 -5.65
C VAL A 443 29.82 -7.34 -4.20
N HIS A 444 28.78 -8.05 -3.74
CA HIS A 444 28.62 -8.46 -2.34
C HIS A 444 29.87 -9.05 -1.66
N LYS A 445 30.67 -9.86 -2.37
CA LYS A 445 31.84 -10.57 -1.81
C LYS A 445 33.10 -9.70 -1.59
N GLU A 446 33.06 -8.39 -1.86
CA GLU A 446 34.22 -7.52 -1.69
C GLU A 446 34.53 -7.24 -0.19
N PRO A 447 35.78 -7.42 0.27
CA PRO A 447 36.13 -7.39 1.71
C PRO A 447 36.10 -6.00 2.37
N ASN A 448 35.63 -4.96 1.69
CA ASN A 448 35.88 -3.56 2.06
C ASN A 448 34.66 -2.82 2.65
N GLY A 449 33.57 -3.53 3.00
CA GLY A 449 32.42 -2.91 3.66
C GLY A 449 31.41 -3.92 4.20
N ALA A 450 30.58 -3.48 5.16
CA ALA A 450 29.40 -4.24 5.56
C ALA A 450 28.39 -4.23 4.41
N SER A 451 28.25 -5.36 3.73
CA SER A 451 27.19 -5.56 2.73
C SER A 451 25.82 -5.31 3.36
N PRO A 452 24.89 -4.58 2.71
CA PRO A 452 23.52 -4.44 3.19
C PRO A 452 22.70 -5.72 2.99
N TYR A 453 23.25 -6.72 2.31
CA TYR A 453 22.68 -8.04 2.06
C TYR A 453 23.25 -9.09 3.02
N THR A 454 22.41 -10.01 3.48
CA THR A 454 22.84 -11.17 4.27
C THR A 454 23.24 -12.35 3.38
N ASP A 455 24.08 -13.26 3.90
CA ASP A 455 24.47 -14.46 3.18
C ASP A 455 23.25 -15.34 2.83
N GLU A 456 22.24 -15.38 3.70
CA GLU A 456 21.00 -16.13 3.50
C GLU A 456 20.18 -15.58 2.32
N GLU A 457 20.11 -14.25 2.18
CA GLU A 457 19.41 -13.61 1.06
C GLU A 457 20.08 -13.91 -0.28
N LEU A 458 21.39 -14.14 -0.28
CA LEU A 458 22.18 -14.34 -1.48
C LEU A 458 22.41 -15.80 -1.84
N ALA A 459 22.13 -16.73 -0.93
CA ALA A 459 22.34 -18.17 -1.11
C ALA A 459 21.69 -18.73 -2.40
N THR A 460 20.67 -18.08 -2.93
CA THR A 460 19.95 -18.47 -4.15
C THR A 460 20.56 -17.94 -5.47
N PHE A 461 21.56 -17.04 -5.42
CA PHE A 461 22.06 -16.28 -6.59
C PHE A 461 23.51 -16.60 -6.99
N SER A 462 24.09 -17.72 -6.53
CA SER A 462 25.52 -18.01 -6.73
C SER A 462 26.41 -16.87 -6.22
N PRO A 463 26.48 -16.63 -4.90
CA PRO A 463 27.23 -15.52 -4.30
C PRO A 463 28.68 -15.41 -4.77
N GLU A 464 29.32 -16.53 -5.15
CA GLU A 464 30.68 -16.60 -5.67
C GLU A 464 30.89 -15.81 -6.98
N LYS A 465 29.81 -15.52 -7.71
CA LYS A 465 29.84 -14.71 -8.94
C LYS A 465 29.55 -13.23 -8.68
N LEU A 466 29.12 -12.84 -7.49
CA LEU A 466 28.78 -11.46 -7.12
C LEU A 466 30.03 -10.70 -6.64
N THR A 467 30.99 -10.53 -7.55
CA THR A 467 32.30 -9.91 -7.32
C THR A 467 32.57 -8.78 -8.30
N LYS A 468 33.51 -7.87 -7.96
CA LYS A 468 33.91 -6.80 -8.88
C LYS A 468 34.42 -7.31 -10.23
N SER A 469 35.13 -8.45 -10.23
CA SER A 469 35.64 -9.09 -11.44
C SER A 469 34.55 -9.60 -12.41
N HIS A 470 33.36 -9.92 -11.91
CA HIS A 470 32.21 -10.36 -12.72
C HIS A 470 31.16 -9.27 -12.93
N PHE A 471 31.38 -8.07 -12.39
CA PHE A 471 30.40 -6.98 -12.37
C PHE A 471 29.78 -6.69 -13.74
N ALA A 472 30.60 -6.45 -14.76
CA ALA A 472 30.14 -6.17 -16.12
C ALA A 472 29.28 -7.31 -16.72
N ALA A 473 29.68 -8.56 -16.46
CA ALA A 473 28.93 -9.73 -16.90
C ALA A 473 27.58 -9.81 -16.17
N ASN A 474 27.56 -9.55 -14.86
CA ASN A 474 26.34 -9.59 -14.07
C ASN A 474 25.37 -8.47 -14.45
N VAL A 475 25.85 -7.23 -14.66
CA VAL A 475 25.02 -6.12 -15.17
C VAL A 475 24.33 -6.50 -16.48
N LYS A 476 25.06 -7.15 -17.40
CA LYS A 476 24.48 -7.62 -18.66
C LYS A 476 23.37 -8.67 -18.49
N THR A 477 23.37 -9.43 -17.39
CA THR A 477 22.30 -10.42 -17.14
C THR A 477 21.01 -9.83 -16.60
N ILE A 478 21.07 -8.63 -16.00
CA ILE A 478 19.90 -7.88 -15.50
C ILE A 478 19.46 -6.77 -16.46
N GLN A 479 20.25 -6.46 -17.48
CA GLN A 479 19.89 -5.50 -18.51
C GLN A 479 18.85 -6.10 -19.46
N ALA A 480 17.72 -5.41 -19.60
CA ALA A 480 16.71 -5.74 -20.60
C ALA A 480 17.28 -5.55 -22.02
N PRO A 481 17.04 -6.49 -22.96
CA PRO A 481 17.43 -6.32 -24.35
C PRO A 481 16.71 -5.11 -24.97
N GLY A 482 17.38 -4.40 -25.88
CA GLY A 482 16.78 -3.28 -26.59
C GLY A 482 17.77 -2.14 -26.82
N ASP A 483 17.27 -1.05 -27.41
CA ASP A 483 17.98 0.22 -27.47
C ASP A 483 17.62 1.00 -26.21
N TYR A 484 18.55 1.09 -25.26
CA TYR A 484 18.36 1.77 -23.98
C TYR A 484 17.72 3.16 -24.11
N GLU A 485 18.03 3.93 -25.16
CA GLU A 485 17.48 5.28 -25.31
C GLU A 485 16.07 5.31 -25.92
N VAL A 486 15.58 4.18 -26.46
CA VAL A 486 14.36 4.11 -27.28
C VAL A 486 13.36 3.08 -26.77
N ALA A 487 13.79 1.84 -26.52
CA ALA A 487 12.92 0.74 -26.13
C ALA A 487 13.66 -0.40 -25.39
N VAL A 488 12.97 -1.01 -24.43
CA VAL A 488 13.42 -2.21 -23.74
C VAL A 488 12.45 -3.37 -23.99
N LYS A 489 12.94 -4.61 -23.90
CA LYS A 489 12.12 -5.81 -24.07
C LYS A 489 11.87 -6.49 -22.72
N LEU A 490 10.60 -6.56 -22.32
CA LEU A 490 10.13 -7.19 -21.09
C LEU A 490 8.95 -8.12 -21.40
N ALA A 491 8.92 -9.28 -20.76
CA ALA A 491 7.93 -10.33 -20.96
C ALA A 491 7.75 -10.70 -22.45
N GLY A 492 8.82 -10.64 -23.24
CA GLY A 492 8.78 -10.85 -24.69
C GLY A 492 8.18 -9.69 -25.53
N CYS A 493 7.77 -8.59 -24.90
CA CYS A 493 7.18 -7.40 -25.54
C CYS A 493 8.18 -6.24 -25.57
N GLU A 494 8.20 -5.49 -26.68
CA GLU A 494 8.95 -4.24 -26.78
C GLU A 494 8.17 -3.10 -26.11
N VAL A 495 8.83 -2.37 -25.22
CA VAL A 495 8.29 -1.25 -24.46
C VAL A 495 9.07 -0.01 -24.87
N THR A 496 8.40 0.91 -25.56
CA THR A 496 9.02 2.18 -25.96
C THR A 496 9.13 3.11 -24.76
N ILE A 497 10.33 3.62 -24.51
CA ILE A 497 10.62 4.60 -23.47
C ILE A 497 10.29 5.98 -24.01
N LYS A 498 9.03 6.40 -23.82
CA LYS A 498 8.56 7.73 -24.22
C LYS A 498 8.05 8.49 -23.01
N CYS A 499 8.96 9.17 -22.31
CA CYS A 499 8.59 10.08 -21.23
C CYS A 499 7.75 11.22 -21.82
N ASP A 500 6.50 11.31 -21.38
CA ASP A 500 5.59 12.36 -21.86
C ASP A 500 5.88 13.74 -21.25
N LYS A 501 6.91 13.82 -20.40
CA LYS A 501 7.38 15.03 -19.71
C LYS A 501 6.27 15.75 -18.94
N THR A 502 5.16 15.08 -18.62
CA THR A 502 4.03 15.70 -17.91
C THR A 502 4.42 16.19 -16.52
N TRP A 503 5.43 15.57 -15.91
CA TRP A 503 6.06 16.01 -14.66
C TRP A 503 7.07 17.17 -14.83
N LEU A 504 7.47 17.51 -16.06
CA LEU A 504 8.49 18.53 -16.40
C LEU A 504 7.90 19.79 -17.05
N HIS A 505 6.64 19.76 -17.52
CA HIS A 505 6.02 20.91 -18.20
C HIS A 505 5.47 21.95 -17.21
N ASN A 506 6.37 22.86 -16.85
CA ASN A 506 6.07 24.11 -16.17
C ASN A 506 5.25 25.03 -17.09
N THR A 507 3.92 25.09 -16.93
CA THR A 507 3.18 26.23 -17.50
C THR A 507 3.31 27.39 -16.51
N LYS A 508 3.78 28.55 -16.98
CA LYS A 508 4.10 29.74 -16.16
C LYS A 508 2.95 30.24 -15.26
N SER A 509 1.74 29.70 -15.41
CA SER A 509 0.54 30.06 -14.65
C SER A 509 -0.04 28.92 -13.82
N LYS A 510 0.38 27.67 -14.03
CA LYS A 510 -0.09 26.50 -13.28
C LYS A 510 1.01 25.46 -13.28
N VAL A 511 1.52 25.12 -12.10
CA VAL A 511 2.31 23.91 -11.95
C VAL A 511 1.39 22.76 -12.35
N SER A 512 1.82 21.89 -13.26
CA SER A 512 1.02 20.81 -13.83
C SER A 512 0.79 19.70 -12.79
N TYR A 513 0.07 20.04 -11.72
CA TYR A 513 -0.44 19.14 -10.73
C TYR A 513 -1.91 19.51 -10.63
N ASP A 514 -2.78 18.59 -11.03
CA ASP A 514 -4.20 18.80 -11.29
C ASP A 514 -4.92 19.44 -10.08
N GLU A 515 -5.03 20.76 -10.05
CA GLU A 515 -5.71 21.51 -8.97
C GLU A 515 -7.24 21.35 -9.01
N ASN A 516 -7.78 20.62 -9.99
CA ASN A 516 -9.21 20.59 -10.26
C ASN A 516 -9.94 19.27 -9.97
N ALA A 517 -9.23 18.24 -9.49
CA ALA A 517 -9.86 17.01 -9.02
C ALA A 517 -9.05 16.40 -7.86
N LEU A 518 -8.95 17.15 -6.76
CA LEU A 518 -8.52 16.56 -5.49
C LEU A 518 -9.44 15.37 -5.16
N PRO A 519 -8.92 14.23 -4.66
CA PRO A 519 -9.76 13.39 -3.84
C PRO A 519 -10.17 14.26 -2.67
N ALA A 520 -11.45 14.27 -2.31
CA ALA A 520 -11.79 14.66 -0.96
C ALA A 520 -11.03 13.72 -0.02
N LYS A 521 -9.97 14.24 0.59
CA LYS A 521 -9.42 13.88 1.90
C LYS A 521 -9.80 12.43 2.36
N LYS A 522 -9.08 11.42 1.90
CA LYS A 522 -9.26 10.03 2.36
C LYS A 522 -8.10 9.58 3.28
N LYS A 523 -8.51 9.23 4.50
CA LYS A 523 -7.93 8.36 5.55
C LYS A 523 -6.43 8.03 5.54
N THR A 524 -5.72 8.51 6.57
CA THR A 524 -4.40 7.97 6.96
C THR A 524 -4.19 8.03 8.46
N GLY A 525 -4.46 6.97 9.21
CA GLY A 525 -3.90 6.94 10.57
C GLY A 525 -4.49 5.98 11.55
N ASP A 526 -4.39 4.73 11.17
CA ASP A 526 -3.97 3.73 12.12
C ASP A 526 -2.44 3.58 12.01
N PHE A 527 -1.68 4.67 12.26
CA PHE A 527 -0.22 4.71 11.99
C PHE A 527 0.69 4.82 13.21
N PHE A 528 0.19 5.21 14.39
CA PHE A 528 1.02 5.38 15.59
C PHE A 528 0.51 4.54 16.78
N ALA A 529 0.40 3.23 16.60
CA ALA A 529 0.37 2.31 17.74
C ALA A 529 1.81 2.08 18.22
N SER A 530 2.25 2.91 19.15
CA SER A 530 3.47 2.70 19.94
C SER A 530 3.37 1.37 20.70
N SER A 531 4.38 0.52 20.51
CA SER A 531 4.68 -0.66 21.30
C SER A 531 4.56 -0.38 22.80
N LYS A 532 3.90 -1.28 23.52
CA LYS A 532 3.88 -1.27 24.99
C LYS A 532 5.26 -1.67 25.52
N ASN A 533 5.87 -0.74 26.25
CA ASN A 533 6.74 -0.89 27.42
C ASN A 533 7.82 -1.99 27.41
N GLU A 534 9.05 -1.59 27.12
CA GLU A 534 10.21 -2.10 27.86
C GLU A 534 10.12 -1.59 29.31
N GLY A 535 9.84 -2.49 30.24
CA GLY A 535 9.81 -2.21 31.68
C GLY A 535 10.25 -3.44 32.46
N LYS A 536 11.52 -3.43 32.88
CA LYS A 536 12.20 -4.20 33.95
C LYS A 536 11.49 -5.44 34.52
N LYS A 537 12.19 -6.58 34.38
CA LYS A 537 12.08 -7.76 35.25
C LYS A 537 12.12 -7.36 36.73
N THR A 538 11.13 -7.77 37.50
CA THR A 538 11.33 -8.18 38.90
C THR A 538 10.43 -9.38 39.17
N ILE A 539 11.03 -10.37 39.80
CA ILE A 539 10.52 -11.70 40.12
C ILE A 539 9.48 -11.58 41.24
N GLU A 540 8.32 -12.22 41.10
CA GLU A 540 7.67 -12.95 42.20
C GLU A 540 6.67 -13.99 41.65
N GLN A 541 6.60 -15.11 42.38
CA GLN A 541 6.09 -16.41 41.98
C GLN A 541 4.57 -16.56 42.09
N ASN A 542 4.07 -17.48 41.26
CA ASN A 542 2.95 -18.40 41.45
C ASN A 542 1.61 -17.86 41.99
N ASP A 543 0.59 -17.89 41.13
CA ASP A 543 -0.55 -18.77 41.40
C ASP A 543 -1.26 -19.17 40.11
N THR A 544 -1.56 -20.46 40.03
CA THR A 544 -2.37 -21.12 39.01
C THR A 544 -3.77 -20.54 38.97
N ASP A 545 -4.18 -19.97 37.84
CA ASP A 545 -5.61 -20.00 37.51
C ASP A 545 -5.90 -19.96 36.00
N SER A 546 -6.87 -20.79 35.64
CA SER A 546 -7.37 -21.06 34.30
C SER A 546 -7.93 -19.80 33.62
N ARG A 547 -7.27 -19.31 32.56
CA ARG A 547 -7.86 -18.27 31.70
C ARG A 547 -8.80 -18.90 30.69
N GLN A 548 -10.09 -18.75 30.93
CA GLN A 548 -11.12 -18.84 29.90
C GLN A 548 -10.77 -17.90 28.75
N GLU A 549 -10.62 -18.44 27.54
CA GLU A 549 -10.50 -17.67 26.31
C GLU A 549 -11.79 -16.87 26.09
N ALA A 550 -11.68 -15.55 26.09
CA ALA A 550 -12.82 -14.67 25.79
C ALA A 550 -13.30 -14.91 24.35
N LEU A 551 -14.58 -15.25 24.21
CA LEU A 551 -15.31 -15.36 22.94
C LEU A 551 -15.13 -14.09 22.10
N THR A 552 -14.30 -14.17 21.05
CA THR A 552 -14.04 -13.06 20.13
C THR A 552 -15.06 -13.12 19.00
N ILE A 553 -15.89 -12.06 18.88
CA ILE A 553 -16.82 -11.93 17.75
C ILE A 553 -15.97 -11.76 16.47
N PRO A 554 -16.08 -12.63 15.47
CA PRO A 554 -15.25 -12.56 14.27
C PRO A 554 -15.57 -11.33 13.42
N ASP A 555 -14.56 -10.80 12.73
CA ASP A 555 -14.72 -9.73 11.74
C ASP A 555 -15.68 -10.16 10.61
N LYS A 556 -16.72 -9.36 10.37
CA LYS A 556 -17.74 -9.57 9.34
C LYS A 556 -17.15 -9.72 7.93
N ASN A 557 -16.09 -9.00 7.62
CA ASN A 557 -15.43 -9.07 6.31
C ASN A 557 -14.69 -10.40 6.14
N LYS A 558 -14.06 -10.90 7.20
CA LYS A 558 -13.40 -12.22 7.21
C LYS A 558 -14.42 -13.36 7.05
N LEU A 559 -15.59 -13.24 7.67
CA LEU A 559 -16.72 -14.17 7.49
C LEU A 559 -17.21 -14.14 6.04
N THR A 560 -17.50 -12.96 5.51
CA THR A 560 -18.02 -12.76 4.14
C THR A 560 -17.04 -13.29 3.09
N MET A 561 -15.74 -13.01 3.23
CA MET A 561 -14.70 -13.54 2.34
C MET A 561 -14.53 -15.06 2.42
N SER A 562 -14.79 -15.68 3.57
CA SER A 562 -14.80 -17.15 3.72
C SER A 562 -16.00 -17.76 3.01
N ILE A 563 -17.17 -17.13 3.12
CA ILE A 563 -18.43 -17.58 2.51
C ILE A 563 -18.38 -17.40 0.98
N MET A 564 -17.79 -16.31 0.48
CA MET A 564 -17.63 -16.04 -0.97
C MET A 564 -16.87 -17.15 -1.70
N LYS A 565 -15.93 -17.83 -1.03
CA LYS A 565 -15.14 -18.94 -1.59
C LYS A 565 -15.94 -20.24 -1.73
N ILE A 566 -17.09 -20.35 -1.09
CA ILE A 566 -17.95 -21.53 -1.12
C ILE A 566 -18.97 -21.33 -2.26
N PRO A 567 -19.11 -22.27 -3.21
CA PRO A 567 -20.15 -22.23 -4.24
C PRO A 567 -21.56 -22.18 -3.64
N LEU A 568 -22.52 -21.56 -4.35
CA LEU A 568 -23.89 -21.36 -3.86
C LEU A 568 -24.58 -22.68 -3.44
N ASN A 569 -24.47 -23.73 -4.26
CA ASN A 569 -25.01 -25.06 -3.96
C ASN A 569 -24.42 -25.63 -2.66
N GLU A 570 -23.11 -25.49 -2.45
CA GLU A 570 -22.46 -25.94 -1.22
C GLU A 570 -22.87 -25.11 0.00
N ARG A 571 -23.15 -23.81 -0.16
CA ARG A 571 -23.68 -22.98 0.95
C ARG A 571 -25.04 -23.48 1.39
N GLU A 572 -25.94 -23.71 0.45
CA GLU A 572 -27.29 -24.22 0.70
C GLU A 572 -27.25 -25.58 1.40
N GLU A 573 -26.45 -26.51 0.89
CA GLU A 573 -26.27 -27.84 1.49
C GLU A 573 -25.72 -27.78 2.92
N ASN A 574 -24.72 -26.92 3.16
CA ASN A 574 -24.11 -26.80 4.48
C ASN A 574 -25.04 -26.14 5.50
N ILE A 575 -25.80 -25.12 5.10
CA ILE A 575 -26.83 -24.50 5.95
C ILE A 575 -27.93 -25.52 6.27
N LEU A 576 -28.41 -26.25 5.27
CA LEU A 576 -29.47 -27.25 5.43
C LEU A 576 -29.04 -28.42 6.33
N ALA A 577 -27.79 -28.87 6.22
CA ALA A 577 -27.24 -29.92 7.08
C ALA A 577 -27.24 -29.50 8.55
N VAL A 578 -26.73 -28.30 8.85
CA VAL A 578 -26.73 -27.76 10.21
C VAL A 578 -28.16 -27.54 10.72
N TYR A 579 -29.07 -27.06 9.87
CA TYR A 579 -30.48 -26.90 10.20
C TYR A 579 -31.17 -28.22 10.55
N THR A 580 -30.84 -29.31 9.85
CA THR A 580 -31.41 -30.64 10.09
C THR A 580 -31.07 -31.16 11.49
N VAL A 581 -29.83 -30.94 11.94
CA VAL A 581 -29.43 -31.23 13.32
C VAL A 581 -30.21 -30.37 14.31
N LEU A 582 -30.28 -29.05 14.05
CA LEU A 582 -31.00 -28.11 14.90
C LEU A 582 -32.49 -28.45 15.03
N LYS A 583 -33.11 -29.09 14.03
CA LYS A 583 -34.54 -29.47 14.03
C LYS A 583 -34.84 -30.75 14.83
N ASN A 584 -33.84 -31.56 15.18
CA ASN A 584 -34.04 -32.81 15.90
C ASN A 584 -34.24 -32.53 17.41
N ASP A 585 -35.50 -32.28 17.81
CA ASP A 585 -35.85 -31.99 19.20
C ASP A 585 -35.49 -33.14 20.15
N GLU A 586 -35.64 -34.40 19.74
CA GLU A 586 -35.33 -35.55 20.60
C GLU A 586 -33.85 -35.61 20.97
N LEU A 587 -32.97 -35.23 20.04
CA LEU A 587 -31.53 -35.12 20.28
C LEU A 587 -31.17 -33.99 21.25
N LEU A 588 -31.95 -32.91 21.25
CA LEU A 588 -31.61 -31.61 21.85
C LEU A 588 -32.40 -31.28 23.12
N ARG A 589 -33.36 -32.12 23.53
CA ARG A 589 -34.12 -31.94 24.77
C ARG A 589 -33.27 -32.23 26.01
N ASN A 590 -33.43 -31.42 27.03
CA ASN A 590 -32.87 -31.62 28.36
C ASN A 590 -33.63 -32.72 29.13
N SER A 591 -33.17 -33.03 30.34
CA SER A 591 -33.82 -34.02 31.22
C SER A 591 -35.26 -33.69 31.59
N ASP A 592 -35.65 -32.41 31.49
CA ASP A 592 -37.02 -31.91 31.66
C ASP A 592 -37.87 -31.99 30.38
N SER A 593 -37.37 -32.66 29.33
CA SER A 593 -37.99 -32.78 28.01
C SER A 593 -38.16 -31.46 27.24
N SER A 594 -37.53 -30.37 27.67
CA SER A 594 -37.55 -29.08 26.99
C SER A 594 -36.32 -28.87 26.10
N VAL A 595 -36.46 -28.17 24.97
CA VAL A 595 -35.31 -27.77 24.13
C VAL A 595 -34.75 -26.42 24.63
N PRO A 596 -33.43 -26.30 24.84
CA PRO A 596 -32.81 -25.06 25.31
C PRO A 596 -33.21 -23.84 24.48
N ALA A 597 -33.49 -22.72 25.15
CA ALA A 597 -33.95 -21.49 24.47
C ALA A 597 -32.93 -20.96 23.45
N ILE A 598 -31.63 -21.13 23.72
CA ILE A 598 -30.56 -20.75 22.79
C ILE A 598 -30.56 -21.62 21.53
N ILE A 599 -30.84 -22.91 21.64
CA ILE A 599 -30.93 -23.81 20.49
C ILE A 599 -32.12 -23.41 19.59
N ARG A 600 -33.25 -23.04 20.20
CA ARG A 600 -34.40 -22.47 19.46
C ARG A 600 -34.04 -21.17 18.75
N THR A 601 -33.34 -20.28 19.45
CA THR A 601 -32.87 -19.00 18.87
C THR A 601 -31.92 -19.23 17.68
N ILE A 602 -30.98 -20.16 17.79
CA ILE A 602 -30.07 -20.52 16.69
C ILE A 602 -30.87 -21.11 15.53
N ARG A 603 -31.81 -22.02 15.80
CA ARG A 603 -32.70 -22.62 14.78
C ARG A 603 -33.49 -21.55 14.02
N ASP A 604 -34.06 -20.58 14.72
CA ASP A 604 -34.85 -19.49 14.12
C ASP A 604 -34.00 -18.55 13.27
N ILE A 605 -32.73 -18.33 13.63
CA ILE A 605 -31.80 -17.57 12.79
C ILE A 605 -31.44 -18.38 11.54
N VAL A 606 -31.08 -19.66 11.70
CA VAL A 606 -30.61 -20.52 10.60
C VAL A 606 -31.68 -20.77 9.53
N VAL A 607 -32.96 -20.95 9.92
CA VAL A 607 -34.05 -21.21 8.97
C VAL A 607 -34.34 -20.03 8.02
N ASN A 608 -34.01 -18.80 8.46
CA ASN A 608 -34.27 -17.58 7.72
C ASN A 608 -33.07 -17.11 6.87
N ILE A 609 -32.02 -17.93 6.78
CA ILE A 609 -30.85 -17.60 5.98
C ILE A 609 -31.14 -17.78 4.50
N ASP A 610 -30.86 -16.75 3.71
CA ASP A 610 -30.83 -16.78 2.24
C ASP A 610 -29.44 -17.23 1.75
N PRO A 611 -29.27 -18.45 1.21
CA PRO A 611 -27.96 -18.96 0.79
C PRO A 611 -27.32 -18.16 -0.35
N SER A 612 -28.12 -17.40 -1.11
CA SER A 612 -27.67 -16.58 -2.24
C SER A 612 -27.02 -15.25 -1.81
N LYS A 613 -27.15 -14.87 -0.54
CA LYS A 613 -26.64 -13.60 -0.01
C LYS A 613 -25.58 -13.86 1.05
N GLU A 614 -24.31 -13.72 0.68
CA GLU A 614 -23.16 -13.93 1.58
C GLU A 614 -23.23 -13.04 2.82
N GLU A 615 -23.70 -11.81 2.66
CA GLU A 615 -23.89 -10.88 3.77
C GLU A 615 -24.94 -11.40 4.77
N ASN A 616 -26.03 -12.00 4.29
CA ASN A 616 -27.07 -12.57 5.14
C ASN A 616 -26.53 -13.74 5.97
N ILE A 617 -25.75 -14.63 5.35
CA ILE A 617 -25.08 -15.75 6.03
C ILE A 617 -24.08 -15.23 7.09
N SER A 618 -23.27 -14.21 6.75
CA SER A 618 -22.28 -13.63 7.67
C SER A 618 -22.95 -12.98 8.89
N ASN A 619 -24.03 -12.22 8.67
CA ASN A 619 -24.80 -11.56 9.73
C ASN A 619 -25.43 -12.61 10.66
N ALA A 620 -25.98 -13.68 10.11
CA ALA A 620 -26.56 -14.78 10.89
C ALA A 620 -25.52 -15.45 11.81
N ILE A 621 -24.31 -15.72 11.31
CA ILE A 621 -23.22 -16.30 12.12
C ILE A 621 -22.79 -15.36 13.25
N ILE A 622 -22.66 -14.06 12.97
CA ILE A 622 -22.33 -13.04 14.00
C ILE A 622 -23.42 -12.98 15.05
N GLU A 623 -24.69 -12.95 14.62
CA GLU A 623 -25.82 -12.88 15.53
C GLU A 623 -25.88 -14.12 16.42
N ILE A 624 -25.71 -15.32 15.86
CA ILE A 624 -25.65 -16.57 16.64
C ILE A 624 -24.52 -16.52 17.67
N LYS A 625 -23.30 -16.16 17.26
CA LYS A 625 -22.15 -16.05 18.18
C LYS A 625 -22.38 -15.04 19.30
N ARG A 626 -23.01 -13.91 18.97
CA ARG A 626 -23.39 -12.89 19.96
C ARG A 626 -24.45 -13.42 20.93
N LYS A 627 -25.50 -14.08 20.43
CA LYS A 627 -26.55 -14.70 21.27
C LYS A 627 -25.98 -15.77 22.20
N ILE A 628 -25.00 -16.54 21.74
CA ILE A 628 -24.28 -17.52 22.57
C ILE A 628 -23.47 -16.81 23.66
N ALA A 629 -22.73 -15.75 23.33
CA ALA A 629 -21.93 -15.01 24.30
C ALA A 629 -22.78 -14.26 25.35
N GLU A 630 -23.97 -13.79 24.98
CA GLU A 630 -24.93 -13.14 25.88
C GLU A 630 -25.71 -14.14 26.76
N ASN A 631 -25.65 -15.43 26.44
CA ASN A 631 -26.40 -16.47 27.12
C ASN A 631 -25.71 -16.89 28.42
N LYS A 632 -26.47 -16.86 29.52
CA LYS A 632 -26.00 -17.22 30.87
C LYS A 632 -26.47 -18.60 31.33
N ASP A 633 -27.35 -19.23 30.57
CA ASP A 633 -27.79 -20.59 30.84
C ASP A 633 -26.64 -21.55 30.48
N ASN A 634 -26.44 -22.58 31.28
CA ASN A 634 -25.44 -23.63 31.06
C ASN A 634 -26.05 -25.03 31.19
N ASN A 635 -27.38 -25.11 31.35
CA ASN A 635 -28.09 -26.37 31.51
C ASN A 635 -28.44 -26.95 30.14
N TYR A 636 -27.46 -27.58 29.51
CA TYR A 636 -27.59 -28.22 28.20
C TYR A 636 -27.26 -29.69 28.29
N ASN A 637 -28.01 -30.52 27.55
CA ASN A 637 -27.54 -31.86 27.24
C ASN A 637 -26.24 -31.78 26.39
N LYS A 638 -25.49 -32.87 26.35
CA LYS A 638 -24.18 -32.92 25.65
C LYS A 638 -24.28 -32.53 24.17
N ASN A 639 -25.36 -32.90 23.49
CA ASN A 639 -25.54 -32.60 22.06
C ASN A 639 -25.83 -31.11 21.84
N ALA A 640 -26.63 -30.48 22.69
CA ALA A 640 -26.87 -29.04 22.64
C ALA A 640 -25.58 -28.25 22.94
N ASP A 641 -24.77 -28.73 23.90
CA ASP A 641 -23.46 -28.14 24.23
C ASP A 641 -22.46 -28.24 23.05
N ASP A 642 -22.40 -29.40 22.37
CA ASP A 642 -21.55 -29.59 21.18
C ASP A 642 -21.91 -28.61 20.06
N ILE A 643 -23.20 -28.33 19.85
CA ILE A 643 -23.67 -27.33 18.87
C ILE A 643 -23.22 -25.93 19.26
N ILE A 644 -23.43 -25.54 20.53
CA ILE A 644 -23.03 -24.23 21.03
C ILE A 644 -21.52 -24.05 20.88
N LYS A 645 -20.72 -25.07 21.20
CA LYS A 645 -19.27 -25.07 21.05
C LYS A 645 -18.83 -24.94 19.59
N ALA A 646 -19.49 -25.63 18.66
CA ALA A 646 -19.19 -25.52 17.23
C ALA A 646 -19.40 -24.08 16.72
N PHE A 647 -20.51 -23.44 17.10
CA PHE A 647 -20.78 -22.04 16.74
C PHE A 647 -19.87 -21.06 17.50
N ALA A 648 -19.54 -21.32 18.76
CA ALA A 648 -18.63 -20.51 19.56
C ALA A 648 -17.20 -20.47 19.01
N LYS A 649 -16.75 -21.57 18.38
CA LYS A 649 -15.36 -21.74 17.94
C LYS A 649 -14.89 -20.61 17.01
N PRO A 650 -13.76 -19.92 17.30
CA PRO A 650 -13.28 -18.81 16.47
C PRO A 650 -12.99 -19.18 15.01
N SER A 651 -12.56 -20.42 14.75
CA SER A 651 -12.27 -20.92 13.41
C SER A 651 -13.52 -21.22 12.57
N CYS A 652 -14.70 -21.37 13.20
CA CYS A 652 -15.95 -21.70 12.52
C CYS A 652 -16.59 -20.40 11.98
N CYS A 653 -16.10 -19.98 10.81
CA CYS A 653 -16.43 -18.73 10.16
C CYS A 653 -17.37 -18.88 8.94
N ASP A 654 -17.89 -20.08 8.70
CA ASP A 654 -18.85 -20.40 7.65
C ASP A 654 -19.57 -21.71 8.01
N PHE A 655 -20.72 -21.99 7.36
CA PHE A 655 -21.49 -23.20 7.64
C PHE A 655 -20.79 -24.49 7.22
N GLN A 656 -19.81 -24.44 6.31
CA GLN A 656 -18.98 -25.60 5.96
C GLN A 656 -18.10 -26.02 7.14
N LYS A 657 -17.41 -25.08 7.79
CA LYS A 657 -16.58 -25.33 8.98
C LYS A 657 -17.41 -25.62 10.22
N ILE A 658 -18.60 -25.04 10.35
CA ILE A 658 -19.54 -25.38 11.43
C ILE A 658 -20.00 -26.83 11.26
N ARG A 659 -20.44 -27.22 10.06
CA ARG A 659 -20.80 -28.60 9.74
C ARG A 659 -19.63 -29.56 10.04
N ALA A 660 -18.42 -29.25 9.60
CA ALA A 660 -17.22 -30.05 9.87
C ALA A 660 -16.84 -30.13 11.36
N ALA A 661 -17.19 -29.13 12.18
CA ALA A 661 -17.00 -29.22 13.62
C ALA A 661 -18.05 -30.15 14.26
N LEU A 662 -19.29 -30.12 13.77
CA LEU A 662 -20.38 -30.97 14.26
C LEU A 662 -20.21 -32.45 13.90
N THR A 663 -19.48 -32.78 12.83
CA THR A 663 -19.19 -34.19 12.48
C THR A 663 -18.32 -34.91 13.52
N ALA A 664 -17.71 -34.18 14.46
CA ALA A 664 -17.03 -34.79 15.61
C ALA A 664 -18.01 -35.52 16.57
N ASN A 665 -19.30 -35.19 16.53
CA ASN A 665 -20.36 -35.92 17.23
C ASN A 665 -20.98 -36.97 16.27
N PRO A 666 -20.80 -38.29 16.52
CA PRO A 666 -21.23 -39.34 15.60
C PRO A 666 -22.72 -39.32 15.26
N ILE A 667 -23.58 -38.93 16.22
CA ILE A 667 -25.03 -38.89 16.02
C ILE A 667 -25.39 -37.72 15.07
N MET A 668 -24.74 -36.57 15.24
CA MET A 668 -24.94 -35.43 14.34
C MET A 668 -24.37 -35.70 12.94
N ASP A 669 -23.23 -36.39 12.85
CA ASP A 669 -22.66 -36.84 11.58
C ASP A 669 -23.64 -37.74 10.82
N GLU A 670 -24.26 -38.73 11.50
CA GLU A 670 -25.30 -39.57 10.91
C GLU A 670 -26.53 -38.78 10.44
N ILE A 671 -26.96 -37.76 11.19
CA ILE A 671 -28.09 -36.90 10.81
C ILE A 671 -27.75 -36.02 9.58
N MET A 672 -26.51 -35.56 9.45
CA MET A 672 -26.07 -34.66 8.37
C MET A 672 -25.63 -35.37 7.09
N LYS A 673 -25.24 -36.66 7.16
CA LYS A 673 -24.79 -37.47 6.01
C LYS A 673 -25.78 -37.54 4.84
N PRO A 674 -27.11 -37.67 5.05
CA PRO A 674 -28.08 -37.73 3.95
C PRO A 674 -28.24 -36.42 3.17
N VAL A 675 -27.75 -35.29 3.70
CA VAL A 675 -27.80 -33.98 3.03
C VAL A 675 -26.63 -33.91 2.03
N THR A 676 -26.88 -34.34 0.79
CA THR A 676 -25.85 -34.56 -0.24
C THR A 676 -25.17 -33.31 -0.76
N VAL A 677 -23.86 -33.49 -0.98
CA VAL A 677 -22.96 -32.78 -1.90
C VAL A 677 -23.38 -33.08 -3.35
N GLY A 678 -23.85 -32.08 -4.07
CA GLY A 678 -24.37 -32.19 -5.44
C GLY A 678 -23.34 -32.61 -6.48
N ARG A 679 -23.17 -33.93 -6.67
CA ARG A 679 -23.07 -34.55 -8.00
C ARG A 679 -24.45 -35.10 -8.37
N GLN A 680 -25.14 -34.43 -9.29
CA GLN A 680 -26.11 -35.01 -10.23
C GLN A 680 -25.82 -34.33 -11.58
N GLN A 681 -25.02 -34.95 -12.45
CA GLN A 681 -25.47 -35.71 -13.63
C GLN A 681 -26.47 -34.94 -14.51
N LEU A 682 -26.00 -33.97 -15.30
CA LEU A 682 -25.83 -34.04 -16.77
C LEU A 682 -25.21 -32.76 -17.31
#